data_AF-A0A972LDC2-F1
#
_entry.id   AF-A0A972LDC2-F1
#
_cell.length_a   1.000
_cell.length_b   1.000
_cell.length_c   1.000
_cell.angle_alpha   90.00
_cell.angle_beta   90.00
_cell.angle_gamma   90.00
#
_symmetry.space_group_name_H-M   'P 1'
#
loop_
_entity.id
_entity.type
_entity.pdbx_description
1 polymer ?
#
loop_
_entity_poly.entity_id
_entity_poly.type
_entity_poly.pdbx_seq_one_letter_code
_entity_poly.pdbx_strand_id
1 'polypeptide(L)'
;MSRHSGTRNPPPEKQFQPQDVERLALKTYTEKAYLDYSMYVIMDRALPHLGDGLKPVQRRIIYAMSELGLSATAKYKKSARTVGDVLGKFHPHGDSACYEAMVLMAQPFSYRYPLVDGQGNWGAPDDPKSFAAMRYTESRLTQYAVSLLAELGQGTVEWTANFDGTLDEPALLPARLPNVLLNGGSGIAVGMATDIPPHNLRETVNACIHLLDNPKADLEQLCEHIHGPDYPTTAEIITPRADIMRMYATGNGSIRMRACYTMEAGDIVIHALPHQVSGARILEQIAAQMQAKKLPMVEDLRDESNHESPTRLVIIPRSNRVDVEQLMAHLFATTDLERSYRVNMNMIGIDGRPQVMKLRDILSEWLSFRTETVRRRLQYRLDKLLKRLHILEGLLIAYLNLDEVIAIIRSEDKPKPVLMERFALSDIQAEAILELKLRHLAKLEEMKIRGEQSDLAKERDKLEKILNSARRMKTLIRKELLEDAEKYGDDRNSPIRERTPAQALDESALLPTEAVTVVLSEKGWVRAAKGHDIDAANLSYKAGDKFLASAHGRSNQPVAFIDSSGRSYSLAAHTLPSARGQGEPLTGRFNPPAGATFSTLLMGSATDHYLLASNAGFGFVTALENMYTKNRAGKALLTLPKGAQVLPPVAVHDPAEEQLAAATS
;
A
#
# COMPACT_ATOMS: atom_id res chain seq x y z
N MET A 1 0.36 90.46 -41.29
CA MET A 1 1.55 90.11 -40.47
C MET A 1 1.62 88.60 -40.35
N SER A 2 2.59 87.99 -41.04
CA SER A 2 2.79 86.54 -41.18
C SER A 2 3.45 85.95 -39.92
N ARG A 3 2.91 84.83 -39.40
CA ARG A 3 3.47 84.08 -38.26
C ARG A 3 4.36 82.95 -38.78
N HIS A 4 5.62 82.95 -38.37
CA HIS A 4 6.60 81.90 -38.63
C HIS A 4 6.34 80.65 -37.78
N SER A 5 6.44 79.50 -38.44
CA SER A 5 6.44 78.14 -37.91
C SER A 5 7.75 77.80 -37.18
N GLY A 6 7.65 77.28 -35.96
CA GLY A 6 8.74 76.61 -35.26
C GLY A 6 8.25 75.28 -34.69
N THR A 7 8.61 74.18 -35.35
CA THR A 7 8.33 72.81 -34.97
C THR A 7 9.13 72.40 -33.72
N ARG A 8 8.47 71.91 -32.68
CA ARG A 8 9.11 71.27 -31.51
C ARG A 8 9.20 69.76 -31.75
N ASN A 9 10.41 69.22 -31.76
CA ASN A 9 10.64 67.77 -31.79
C ASN A 9 10.15 67.12 -30.47
N PRO A 10 9.57 65.91 -30.51
CA PRO A 10 9.25 65.14 -29.31
C PRO A 10 10.54 64.72 -28.58
N PRO A 11 10.50 64.53 -27.24
CA PRO A 11 11.68 64.09 -26.49
C PRO A 11 12.10 62.68 -26.94
N PRO A 12 13.42 62.37 -26.93
CA PRO A 12 13.92 61.09 -27.38
C PRO A 12 13.41 59.95 -26.49
N GLU A 13 12.95 58.87 -27.13
CA GLU A 13 12.69 57.59 -26.48
C GLU A 13 13.95 57.13 -25.74
N LYS A 14 13.83 56.82 -24.45
CA LYS A 14 14.92 56.20 -23.68
C LYS A 14 15.22 54.84 -24.30
N GLN A 15 16.26 54.76 -25.13
CA GLN A 15 16.86 53.50 -25.54
C GLN A 15 17.51 52.85 -24.31
N PHE A 16 16.96 51.73 -23.85
CA PHE A 16 17.60 50.89 -22.83
C PHE A 16 18.97 50.44 -23.36
N GLN A 17 20.05 50.84 -22.67
CA GLN A 17 21.40 50.42 -23.04
C GLN A 17 21.59 48.93 -22.70
N PRO A 18 22.18 48.10 -23.58
CA PRO A 18 22.34 46.65 -23.35
C PRO A 18 23.18 46.25 -22.13
N GLN A 19 23.82 47.21 -21.47
CA GLN A 19 24.73 47.00 -20.33
C GLN A 19 24.00 46.88 -18.98
N ASP A 20 22.71 47.23 -18.91
CA ASP A 20 21.88 47.12 -17.70
C ASP A 20 20.99 45.87 -17.68
N VAL A 21 21.25 44.89 -18.55
CA VAL A 21 20.46 43.66 -18.64
C VAL A 21 21.21 42.52 -17.96
N GLU A 22 20.69 42.06 -16.81
CA GLU A 22 21.15 40.84 -16.17
C GLU A 22 20.94 39.64 -17.12
N ARG A 23 22.00 38.88 -17.39
CA ARG A 23 21.96 37.71 -18.26
C ARG A 23 22.31 36.47 -17.44
N LEU A 24 21.39 35.51 -17.41
CA LEU A 24 21.59 34.21 -16.78
C LEU A 24 21.66 33.12 -17.85
N ALA A 25 22.65 32.22 -17.73
CA ALA A 25 22.75 31.08 -18.64
C ALA A 25 21.52 30.17 -18.49
N LEU A 26 20.91 29.76 -19.61
CA LEU A 26 19.71 28.92 -19.59
C LEU A 26 19.91 27.66 -18.75
N LYS A 27 21.06 27.00 -18.87
CA LYS A 27 21.43 25.81 -18.08
C LYS A 27 21.35 26.09 -16.57
N THR A 28 21.95 27.18 -16.12
CA THR A 28 21.97 27.55 -14.70
C THR A 28 20.57 27.88 -14.19
N TYR A 29 19.78 28.59 -14.99
CA TYR A 29 18.40 28.91 -14.67
C TYR A 29 17.54 27.64 -14.57
N THR A 30 17.58 26.77 -15.57
CA THR A 30 16.75 25.57 -15.61
C THR A 30 17.14 24.57 -14.53
N GLU A 31 18.43 24.39 -14.26
CA GLU A 31 18.93 23.52 -13.18
C GLU A 31 18.43 23.99 -11.82
N LYS A 32 18.57 25.29 -11.52
CA LYS A 32 18.09 25.85 -10.25
C LYS A 32 16.56 25.79 -10.12
N ALA A 33 15.83 26.28 -11.13
CA ALA A 33 14.38 26.32 -11.09
C ALA A 33 13.76 24.91 -11.00
N TYR A 34 14.34 23.94 -11.72
CA TYR A 34 13.88 22.55 -11.65
C TYR A 34 14.21 21.89 -10.31
N LEU A 35 15.38 22.18 -9.73
CA LEU A 35 15.76 21.68 -8.40
C LEU A 35 14.84 22.24 -7.31
N ASP A 36 14.58 23.54 -7.31
CA ASP A 36 13.71 24.22 -6.35
C ASP A 36 12.28 23.65 -6.41
N TYR A 37 11.73 23.51 -7.62
CA TYR A 37 10.41 22.90 -7.83
C TYR A 37 10.39 21.42 -7.39
N SER A 38 11.41 20.64 -7.77
CA SER A 38 11.50 19.23 -7.40
C SER A 38 11.54 19.06 -5.89
N MET A 39 12.36 19.84 -5.20
CA MET A 39 12.47 19.80 -3.74
C MET A 39 11.16 20.16 -3.05
N TYR A 40 10.49 21.20 -3.56
CA TYR A 40 9.16 21.59 -3.06
C TYR A 40 8.14 20.45 -3.24
N VAL A 41 8.07 19.80 -4.40
CA VAL A 41 7.13 18.67 -4.61
C VAL A 41 7.46 17.47 -3.71
N ILE A 42 8.75 17.17 -3.51
CA ILE A 42 9.21 16.08 -2.65
C ILE A 42 8.80 16.32 -1.19
N MET A 43 9.15 17.49 -0.66
CA MET A 43 8.97 17.84 0.75
C MET A 43 7.53 18.21 1.10
N ASP A 44 6.84 18.94 0.21
CA ASP A 44 5.55 19.56 0.53
C ASP A 44 4.33 18.71 0.12
N ARG A 45 4.53 17.70 -0.76
CA ARG A 45 3.40 16.97 -1.37
C ARG A 45 3.51 15.44 -1.29
N ALA A 46 4.68 14.88 -1.53
CA ALA A 46 4.78 13.45 -1.80
C ALA A 46 5.11 12.62 -0.56
N LEU A 47 6.12 13.02 0.21
CA LEU A 47 6.64 12.21 1.31
C LEU A 47 6.09 12.67 2.67
N PRO A 48 5.62 11.75 3.53
CA PRO A 48 5.32 12.09 4.92
C PRO A 48 6.62 12.29 5.70
N HIS A 49 6.53 13.04 6.81
CA HIS A 49 7.63 13.18 7.76
C HIS A 49 7.61 12.04 8.79
N LEU A 50 8.76 11.48 9.15
CA LEU A 50 8.86 10.34 10.07
C LEU A 50 8.25 10.62 11.46
N GLY A 51 8.44 11.84 11.96
CA GLY A 51 7.98 12.25 13.30
C GLY A 51 6.47 12.09 13.53
N ASP A 52 5.64 12.64 12.64
CA ASP A 52 4.17 12.61 12.76
C ASP A 52 3.46 11.76 11.70
N GLY A 53 4.18 11.27 10.69
CA GLY A 53 3.63 10.50 9.58
C GLY A 53 2.73 11.30 8.65
N LEU A 54 2.77 12.64 8.69
CA LEU A 54 1.89 13.49 7.91
C LEU A 54 2.65 14.24 6.80
N LYS A 55 1.94 14.45 5.69
CA LYS A 55 2.28 15.44 4.67
C LYS A 55 1.81 16.83 5.14
N PRO A 56 2.39 17.94 4.64
CA PRO A 56 1.99 19.28 5.06
C PRO A 56 0.50 19.59 4.93
N VAL A 57 -0.18 19.18 3.84
CA VAL A 57 -1.63 19.37 3.71
C VAL A 57 -2.42 18.66 4.82
N GLN A 58 -2.01 17.44 5.19
CA GLN A 58 -2.66 16.67 6.25
C GLN A 58 -2.42 17.32 7.61
N ARG A 59 -1.18 17.74 7.89
CA ARG A 59 -0.81 18.47 9.12
C ARG A 59 -1.64 19.74 9.29
N ARG A 60 -1.76 20.54 8.23
CA ARG A 60 -2.54 21.79 8.22
C ARG A 60 -4.03 21.55 8.43
N ILE A 61 -4.60 20.50 7.85
CA ILE A 61 -6.01 20.12 8.10
C ILE A 61 -6.21 19.80 9.59
N ILE A 62 -5.39 18.93 10.17
CA ILE A 62 -5.52 18.52 11.57
C ILE A 62 -5.30 19.71 12.52
N TYR A 63 -4.30 20.55 12.25
CA TYR A 63 -4.05 21.77 13.02
C TYR A 63 -5.21 22.77 12.93
N ALA A 64 -5.70 23.08 11.73
CA ALA A 64 -6.83 23.99 11.55
C ALA A 64 -8.11 23.49 12.23
N MET A 65 -8.36 22.17 12.21
CA MET A 65 -9.48 21.58 12.96
C MET A 65 -9.32 21.74 14.47
N SER A 66 -8.09 21.63 14.99
CA SER A 66 -7.77 21.89 16.40
C SER A 66 -8.08 23.34 16.79
N GLU A 67 -7.60 24.30 15.99
CA GLU A 67 -7.84 25.74 16.20
C GLU A 67 -9.34 26.10 16.13
N LEU A 68 -10.11 25.40 15.32
CA LEU A 68 -11.57 25.54 15.23
C LEU A 68 -12.34 24.89 16.40
N GLY A 69 -11.64 24.26 17.35
CA GLY A 69 -12.20 23.56 18.49
C GLY A 69 -13.00 22.30 18.12
N LEU A 70 -12.61 21.63 17.03
CA LEU A 70 -13.29 20.43 16.52
C LEU A 70 -12.79 19.14 17.18
N SER A 71 -12.79 19.10 18.51
CA SER A 71 -12.40 17.90 19.26
C SER A 71 -13.36 16.73 19.01
N ALA A 72 -12.96 15.52 19.41
CA ALA A 72 -13.80 14.32 19.29
C ALA A 72 -15.14 14.43 20.06
N THR A 73 -15.20 15.25 21.10
CA THR A 73 -16.43 15.51 21.87
C THR A 73 -17.23 16.70 21.35
N ALA A 74 -16.70 17.44 20.38
CA ALA A 74 -17.40 18.58 19.78
C ALA A 74 -18.53 18.11 18.86
N LYS A 75 -19.45 19.04 18.58
CA LYS A 75 -20.45 18.87 17.52
C LYS A 75 -19.76 18.89 16.15
N TYR A 76 -20.27 18.09 15.22
CA TYR A 76 -19.83 18.14 13.83
C TYR A 76 -20.03 19.55 13.25
N LYS A 77 -19.11 19.98 12.39
CA LYS A 77 -19.24 21.20 11.58
C LYS A 77 -19.06 20.87 10.11
N LYS A 78 -19.67 21.66 9.23
CA LYS A 78 -19.54 21.50 7.78
C LYS A 78 -18.07 21.48 7.36
N SER A 79 -17.69 20.49 6.55
CA SER A 79 -16.31 20.33 6.07
C SER A 79 -15.84 21.56 5.29
N ALA A 80 -16.75 22.23 4.59
CA ALA A 80 -16.48 23.50 3.90
C ALA A 80 -15.85 24.58 4.79
N ARG A 81 -16.22 24.65 6.08
CA ARG A 81 -15.63 25.61 7.02
C ARG A 81 -14.17 25.30 7.31
N THR A 82 -13.87 24.02 7.58
CA THR A 82 -12.49 23.57 7.80
C THR A 82 -11.64 23.81 6.56
N VAL A 83 -12.13 23.44 5.37
CA VAL A 83 -11.42 23.65 4.10
C VAL A 83 -11.17 25.14 3.88
N GLY A 84 -12.17 26.00 4.09
CA GLY A 84 -12.01 27.45 3.97
C GLY A 84 -10.93 28.02 4.89
N ASP A 85 -10.89 27.61 6.16
CA ASP A 85 -9.86 28.03 7.12
C ASP A 85 -8.47 27.52 6.74
N VAL A 86 -8.35 26.27 6.29
CA VAL A 86 -7.07 25.71 5.83
C VAL A 86 -6.54 26.50 4.63
N LEU A 87 -7.38 26.77 3.65
CA LEU A 87 -7.00 27.52 2.44
C LEU A 87 -6.62 28.96 2.76
N GLY A 88 -7.43 29.63 3.59
CA GLY A 88 -7.25 31.04 3.91
C GLY A 88 -6.05 31.31 4.83
N LYS A 89 -5.64 30.33 5.65
CA LYS A 89 -4.59 30.54 6.68
C LYS A 89 -3.28 29.81 6.39
N PHE A 90 -3.33 28.59 5.82
CA PHE A 90 -2.17 27.69 5.85
C PHE A 90 -1.80 27.07 4.48
N HIS A 91 -2.76 26.77 3.62
CA HIS A 91 -2.53 26.00 2.39
C HIS A 91 -3.17 26.68 1.17
N PRO A 92 -2.50 27.67 0.56
CA PRO A 92 -3.05 28.49 -0.53
C PRO A 92 -3.04 27.73 -1.88
N HIS A 93 -3.66 26.56 -1.92
CA HIS A 93 -3.79 25.70 -3.09
C HIS A 93 -5.27 25.39 -3.37
N GLY A 94 -5.56 24.49 -4.33
CA GLY A 94 -6.94 24.16 -4.69
C GLY A 94 -7.73 23.54 -3.53
N ASP A 95 -8.99 23.97 -3.39
CA ASP A 95 -9.94 23.45 -2.41
C ASP A 95 -10.19 21.94 -2.55
N SER A 96 -10.20 21.47 -3.80
CA SER A 96 -10.44 20.08 -4.15
C SER A 96 -9.37 19.16 -3.57
N ALA A 97 -8.08 19.54 -3.67
CA ALA A 97 -6.99 18.75 -3.12
C ALA A 97 -7.01 18.69 -1.58
N CYS A 98 -7.35 19.82 -0.93
CA CYS A 98 -7.52 19.87 0.52
C CYS A 98 -8.67 18.97 0.97
N TYR A 99 -9.81 19.04 0.28
CA TYR A 99 -10.99 18.25 0.63
C TYR A 99 -10.79 16.75 0.35
N GLU A 100 -10.16 16.38 -0.77
CA GLU A 100 -9.79 14.99 -1.06
C GLU A 100 -8.86 14.40 0.01
N ALA A 101 -7.86 15.16 0.47
CA ALA A 101 -7.00 14.74 1.58
C ALA A 101 -7.81 14.54 2.87
N MET A 102 -8.76 15.43 3.16
CA MET A 102 -9.66 15.31 4.31
C MET A 102 -10.57 14.09 4.22
N VAL A 103 -11.11 13.79 3.03
CA VAL A 103 -11.94 12.60 2.78
C VAL A 103 -11.16 11.33 3.01
N LEU A 104 -9.93 11.25 2.50
CA LEU A 104 -9.07 10.08 2.70
C LEU A 104 -8.82 9.82 4.20
N MET A 105 -8.58 10.87 4.98
CA MET A 105 -8.36 10.77 6.43
C MET A 105 -9.62 10.40 7.24
N ALA A 106 -10.80 10.50 6.62
CA ALA A 106 -12.09 10.16 7.23
C ALA A 106 -12.61 8.76 6.85
N GLN A 107 -12.16 8.22 5.72
CA GLN A 107 -12.61 6.92 5.21
C GLN A 107 -12.02 5.76 6.02
N PRO A 108 -12.85 4.95 6.70
CA PRO A 108 -12.37 3.85 7.55
C PRO A 108 -11.79 2.68 6.76
N PHE A 109 -12.09 2.57 5.46
CA PHE A 109 -11.51 1.58 4.55
C PHE A 109 -10.23 2.08 3.85
N SER A 110 -9.88 3.37 4.01
CA SER A 110 -8.68 3.98 3.45
C SER A 110 -7.60 4.17 4.51
N TYR A 111 -7.96 4.75 5.66
CA TYR A 111 -7.08 4.90 6.83
C TYR A 111 -7.31 3.77 7.84
N ARG A 112 -6.23 3.17 8.33
CA ARG A 112 -6.31 2.14 9.37
C ARG A 112 -6.75 2.72 10.72
N TYR A 113 -6.32 3.95 11.02
CA TYR A 113 -6.69 4.75 12.17
C TYR A 113 -7.12 6.15 11.70
N PRO A 114 -8.40 6.35 11.32
CA PRO A 114 -8.89 7.62 10.81
C PRO A 114 -8.58 8.80 11.76
N LEU A 115 -8.20 9.94 11.17
CA LEU A 115 -7.90 11.18 11.91
C LEU A 115 -9.12 12.11 11.96
N VAL A 116 -10.03 11.96 11.00
CA VAL A 116 -11.26 12.74 10.88
C VAL A 116 -12.44 11.80 11.05
N ASP A 117 -13.42 12.22 11.85
CA ASP A 117 -14.70 11.56 12.03
C ASP A 117 -15.71 12.36 11.21
N GLY A 118 -16.31 11.70 10.22
CA GLY A 118 -17.17 12.31 9.22
C GLY A 118 -18.62 11.84 9.31
N GLN A 119 -19.57 12.76 9.19
CA GLN A 119 -20.99 12.49 8.97
C GLN A 119 -21.41 12.88 7.55
N GLY A 120 -22.27 12.06 6.94
CA GLY A 120 -22.69 12.18 5.53
C GLY A 120 -22.06 11.10 4.64
N ASN A 121 -22.17 11.26 3.32
CA ASN A 121 -21.54 10.35 2.38
C ASN A 121 -20.06 10.72 2.17
N TRP A 122 -19.16 9.93 2.77
CA TRP A 122 -17.70 10.06 2.63
C TRP A 122 -17.09 9.07 1.64
N GLY A 123 -17.91 8.47 0.76
CA GLY A 123 -17.52 7.43 -0.18
C GLY A 123 -17.73 6.03 0.39
N ALA A 124 -17.57 5.03 -0.48
CA ALA A 124 -17.70 3.61 -0.15
C ALA A 124 -16.47 2.84 -0.65
N PRO A 125 -16.19 1.63 -0.14
CA PRO A 125 -15.10 0.80 -0.64
C PRO A 125 -15.16 0.54 -2.16
N ASP A 126 -16.36 0.42 -2.73
CA ASP A 126 -16.57 0.18 -4.17
C ASP A 126 -16.18 1.36 -5.04
N ASP A 127 -16.41 2.58 -4.56
CA ASP A 127 -16.02 3.81 -5.21
C ASP A 127 -15.56 4.85 -4.17
N PRO A 128 -14.30 4.78 -3.74
CA PRO A 128 -13.74 5.70 -2.75
C PRO A 128 -13.76 7.17 -3.18
N LYS A 129 -13.90 7.44 -4.49
CA LYS A 129 -13.92 8.81 -5.03
C LYS A 129 -15.33 9.38 -5.17
N SER A 130 -16.36 8.55 -5.02
CA SER A 130 -17.76 8.98 -5.03
C SER A 130 -18.23 9.40 -3.64
N PHE A 131 -17.74 10.56 -3.20
CA PHE A 131 -18.14 11.18 -1.93
C PHE A 131 -18.94 12.47 -2.17
N ALA A 132 -19.77 12.85 -1.19
CA ALA A 132 -20.54 14.09 -1.29
C ALA A 132 -19.63 15.32 -1.20
N ALA A 133 -20.06 16.43 -1.80
CA ALA A 133 -19.33 17.69 -1.74
C ALA A 133 -19.23 18.24 -0.30
N MET A 134 -18.17 18.99 0.00
CA MET A 134 -17.84 19.53 1.34
C MET A 134 -18.92 20.39 2.01
N ARG A 135 -19.91 20.87 1.24
CA ARG A 135 -21.08 21.60 1.72
C ARG A 135 -22.15 20.71 2.37
N TYR A 136 -22.13 19.42 2.10
CA TYR A 136 -23.08 18.45 2.64
C TYR A 136 -22.49 17.65 3.80
N THR A 137 -21.23 17.27 3.71
CA THR A 137 -20.51 16.53 4.75
C THR A 137 -20.19 17.39 5.97
N GLU A 138 -20.13 16.73 7.12
CA GLU A 138 -19.72 17.36 8.38
C GLU A 138 -18.61 16.55 9.02
N SER A 139 -17.73 17.21 9.77
CA SER A 139 -16.50 16.61 10.29
C SER A 139 -16.15 17.12 11.68
N ARG A 140 -15.41 16.28 12.41
CA ARG A 140 -14.67 16.60 13.64
C ARG A 140 -13.42 15.71 13.72
N LEU A 141 -12.52 15.97 14.67
CA LEU A 141 -11.36 15.11 14.89
C LEU A 141 -11.76 13.81 15.59
N THR A 142 -11.08 12.70 15.30
CA THR A 142 -11.28 11.44 16.02
C THR A 142 -10.60 11.46 17.39
N GLN A 143 -10.95 10.50 18.24
CA GLN A 143 -10.27 10.33 19.52
C GLN A 143 -8.78 9.97 19.34
N TYR A 144 -8.43 9.28 18.24
CA TYR A 144 -7.04 8.96 17.88
C TYR A 144 -6.23 10.19 17.49
N ALA A 145 -6.81 11.18 16.81
CA ALA A 145 -6.12 12.43 16.44
C ALA A 145 -5.60 13.23 17.66
N VAL A 146 -6.16 13.02 18.85
CA VAL A 146 -5.63 13.58 20.10
C VAL A 146 -4.18 13.17 20.34
N SER A 147 -3.76 11.97 19.92
CA SER A 147 -2.37 11.49 20.04
C SER A 147 -1.36 12.37 19.29
N LEU A 148 -1.81 13.18 18.32
CA LEU A 148 -0.97 14.11 17.56
C LEU A 148 -1.00 15.53 18.14
N LEU A 149 -2.06 15.90 18.88
CA LEU A 149 -2.33 17.29 19.27
C LEU A 149 -2.21 17.58 20.76
N ALA A 150 -2.34 16.58 21.64
CA ALA A 150 -2.47 16.78 23.09
C ALA A 150 -1.30 17.57 23.71
N GLU A 151 -0.13 17.51 23.09
CA GLU A 151 1.10 18.10 23.62
C GLU A 151 1.51 19.39 22.89
N LEU A 152 0.77 19.82 21.86
CA LEU A 152 1.17 20.91 20.95
C LEU A 152 1.46 22.23 21.66
N GLY A 153 0.61 22.63 22.61
CA GLY A 153 0.76 23.86 23.40
C GLY A 153 1.81 23.80 24.52
N GLN A 154 2.65 22.76 24.55
CA GLN A 154 3.59 22.49 25.65
C GLN A 154 5.05 22.66 25.22
N GLY A 155 5.32 23.50 24.22
CA GLY A 155 6.68 23.80 23.75
C GLY A 155 7.38 22.62 23.06
N THR A 156 6.62 21.69 22.49
CA THR A 156 7.12 20.40 21.99
C THR A 156 7.61 20.43 20.55
N VAL A 157 7.23 21.46 19.79
CA VAL A 157 7.52 21.57 18.35
C VAL A 157 7.99 22.97 18.00
N GLU A 158 8.69 23.08 16.88
CA GLU A 158 9.02 24.37 16.27
C GLU A 158 7.80 24.96 15.57
N TRP A 159 7.71 26.28 15.61
CA TRP A 159 6.67 27.06 14.94
C TRP A 159 7.30 27.82 13.78
N THR A 160 6.62 27.83 12.65
CA THR A 160 7.04 28.53 11.44
C THR A 160 5.93 29.47 11.00
N ALA A 161 6.31 30.62 10.44
CA ALA A 161 5.36 31.52 9.84
C ALA A 161 4.59 30.82 8.71
N ASN A 162 3.29 31.09 8.60
CA ASN A 162 2.47 30.65 7.48
C ASN A 162 2.89 31.36 6.17
N PHE A 163 2.22 31.04 5.06
CA PHE A 163 2.63 31.49 3.73
C PHE A 163 2.67 33.02 3.53
N ASP A 164 1.91 33.80 4.31
CA ASP A 164 1.89 35.27 4.24
C ASP A 164 2.53 35.97 5.47
N GLY A 165 3.04 35.19 6.43
CA GLY A 165 3.71 35.70 7.63
C GLY A 165 2.80 36.30 8.70
N THR A 166 1.48 36.14 8.60
CA THR A 166 0.52 36.72 9.55
C THR A 166 0.19 35.80 10.72
N LEU A 167 0.42 34.50 10.59
CA LEU A 167 0.12 33.48 11.59
C LEU A 167 1.30 32.51 11.74
N ASP A 168 1.37 31.82 12.87
CA ASP A 168 2.27 30.70 13.06
C ASP A 168 1.55 29.37 12.82
N GLU A 169 2.26 28.42 12.19
CA GLU A 169 1.86 27.03 12.05
C GLU A 169 2.94 26.09 12.60
N PRO A 170 2.57 24.93 13.18
CA PRO A 170 3.55 23.99 13.69
C PRO A 170 4.25 23.26 12.54
N ALA A 171 5.58 23.23 12.56
CA ALA A 171 6.37 22.54 11.55
C ALA A 171 6.08 21.03 11.52
N LEU A 172 5.88 20.44 12.71
CA LEU A 172 5.52 19.04 12.96
C LEU A 172 4.47 18.97 14.07
N LEU A 173 3.78 17.84 14.20
CA LEU A 173 2.95 17.55 15.37
C LEU A 173 3.68 16.66 16.39
N PRO A 174 3.49 16.86 17.71
CA PRO A 174 4.13 16.06 18.74
C PRO A 174 3.45 14.69 18.89
N ALA A 175 3.59 13.84 17.88
CA ALA A 175 2.97 12.53 17.84
C ALA A 175 3.42 11.64 19.00
N ARG A 176 2.44 11.12 19.75
CA ARG A 176 2.66 10.17 20.85
C ARG A 176 2.86 8.74 20.38
N LEU A 177 2.45 8.43 19.15
CA LEU A 177 2.53 7.13 18.49
C LEU A 177 3.16 7.27 17.09
N PRO A 178 3.84 6.23 16.55
CA PRO A 178 4.50 6.26 15.24
C PRO A 178 3.52 6.20 14.07
N ASN A 179 2.73 7.26 13.90
CA ASN A 179 1.63 7.33 12.94
C ASN A 179 2.06 7.05 11.48
N VAL A 180 3.33 7.30 11.13
CA VAL A 180 3.90 6.95 9.82
C VAL A 180 3.79 5.46 9.49
N LEU A 181 3.91 4.57 10.49
CA LEU A 181 3.70 3.13 10.31
C LEU A 181 2.24 2.74 10.51
N LEU A 182 1.52 3.41 11.42
CA LEU A 182 0.15 3.04 11.77
C LEU A 182 -0.83 3.28 10.63
N ASN A 183 -0.74 4.46 9.98
CA ASN A 183 -1.59 4.80 8.84
C ASN A 183 -0.88 4.65 7.49
N GLY A 184 0.46 4.61 7.50
CA GLY A 184 1.22 4.55 6.26
C GLY A 184 1.12 5.84 5.45
N GLY A 185 1.37 5.73 4.16
CA GLY A 185 1.26 6.84 3.23
C GLY A 185 1.66 6.43 1.82
N SER A 186 0.95 6.95 0.82
CA SER A 186 1.33 6.81 -0.58
C SER A 186 1.50 8.18 -1.22
N GLY A 187 2.45 8.30 -2.15
CA GLY A 187 2.74 9.55 -2.82
C GLY A 187 3.78 9.39 -3.92
N ILE A 188 3.65 10.20 -4.97
CA ILE A 188 4.57 10.25 -6.08
C ILE A 188 5.10 11.69 -6.19
N ALA A 189 6.42 11.82 -6.29
CA ALA A 189 7.14 13.06 -6.45
C ALA A 189 8.00 13.02 -7.72
N VAL A 190 8.76 14.09 -7.98
CA VAL A 190 9.72 14.13 -9.07
C VAL A 190 10.85 13.13 -8.79
N GLY A 191 10.90 12.05 -9.55
CA GLY A 191 11.96 11.03 -9.48
C GLY A 191 11.88 10.07 -8.29
N MET A 192 10.85 10.15 -7.43
CA MET A 192 10.70 9.28 -6.27
C MET A 192 9.23 9.02 -5.93
N ALA A 193 8.98 7.96 -5.17
CA ALA A 193 7.66 7.60 -4.66
C ALA A 193 7.79 7.10 -3.22
N THR A 194 6.65 6.98 -2.55
CA THR A 194 6.49 6.33 -1.24
C THR A 194 5.22 5.51 -1.25
N ASP A 195 5.29 4.33 -0.65
CA ASP A 195 4.17 3.39 -0.47
C ASP A 195 4.42 2.65 0.86
N ILE A 196 4.08 3.30 1.97
CA ILE A 196 4.21 2.77 3.32
C ILE A 196 2.88 2.10 3.68
N PRO A 197 2.85 0.79 3.98
CA PRO A 197 1.63 0.11 4.37
C PRO A 197 1.28 0.41 5.85
N PRO A 198 -0.01 0.36 6.22
CA PRO A 198 -0.44 0.50 7.61
C PRO A 198 -0.03 -0.70 8.46
N HIS A 199 0.11 -0.51 9.77
CA HIS A 199 0.49 -1.53 10.76
C HIS A 199 -0.39 -1.44 11.99
N ASN A 200 -0.53 -2.56 12.71
CA ASN A 200 -1.31 -2.61 13.94
C ASN A 200 -0.63 -1.80 15.05
N LEU A 201 -1.43 -1.02 15.78
CA LEU A 201 -0.95 -0.11 16.83
C LEU A 201 -0.30 -0.86 17.99
N ARG A 202 -0.93 -1.92 18.50
CA ARG A 202 -0.42 -2.68 19.64
C ARG A 202 0.89 -3.40 19.28
N GLU A 203 0.94 -4.02 18.10
CA GLU A 203 2.17 -4.62 17.56
C GLU A 203 3.31 -3.58 17.45
N THR A 204 3.02 -2.42 16.86
CA THR A 204 4.01 -1.35 16.68
C THR A 204 4.51 -0.79 18.02
N VAL A 205 3.60 -0.56 18.97
CA VAL A 205 3.97 -0.08 20.32
C VAL A 205 4.82 -1.10 21.05
N ASN A 206 4.47 -2.39 20.98
CA ASN A 206 5.26 -3.45 21.60
C ASN A 206 6.69 -3.51 21.02
N ALA A 207 6.84 -3.32 19.71
CA ALA A 207 8.16 -3.23 19.07
C ALA A 207 8.94 -1.98 19.50
N CYS A 208 8.31 -0.81 19.57
CA CYS A 208 8.91 0.41 20.12
C CYS A 208 9.41 0.20 21.56
N ILE A 209 8.58 -0.44 22.39
CA ILE A 209 8.89 -0.73 23.78
C ILE A 209 10.05 -1.73 23.89
N HIS A 210 10.05 -2.78 23.06
CA HIS A 210 11.16 -3.73 22.99
C HIS A 210 12.46 -3.03 22.59
N LEU A 211 12.42 -2.18 21.57
CA LEU A 211 13.59 -1.45 21.08
C LEU A 211 14.09 -0.40 22.07
N LEU A 212 13.18 0.25 22.81
CA LEU A 212 13.55 1.08 23.95
C LEU A 212 14.37 0.25 24.93
N ASP A 213 13.85 -0.91 25.35
CA ASP A 213 14.47 -1.81 26.32
C ASP A 213 15.81 -2.38 25.85
N ASN A 214 15.87 -2.78 24.59
CA ASN A 214 17.02 -3.40 23.93
C ASN A 214 17.40 -2.61 22.65
N PRO A 215 18.19 -1.52 22.74
CA PRO A 215 18.53 -0.68 21.58
C PRO A 215 19.31 -1.39 20.46
N LYS A 216 19.91 -2.54 20.79
CA LYS A 216 20.65 -3.39 19.86
C LYS A 216 19.78 -4.50 19.25
N ALA A 217 18.48 -4.50 19.50
CA ALA A 217 17.58 -5.49 18.94
C ALA A 217 17.72 -5.55 17.41
N ASP A 218 17.79 -6.76 16.90
CA ASP A 218 17.85 -7.04 15.47
C ASP A 218 16.44 -7.00 14.84
N LEU A 219 16.37 -7.24 13.53
CA LEU A 219 15.11 -7.17 12.81
C LEU A 219 14.20 -8.33 13.20
N GLU A 220 14.76 -9.51 13.40
CA GLU A 220 14.08 -10.75 13.78
C GLU A 220 13.30 -10.55 15.08
N GLN A 221 13.95 -9.99 16.11
CA GLN A 221 13.34 -9.66 17.40
C GLN A 221 12.21 -8.63 17.27
N LEU A 222 12.38 -7.61 16.41
CA LEU A 222 11.32 -6.62 16.17
C LEU A 222 10.11 -7.25 15.46
N CYS A 223 10.36 -8.18 14.55
CA CYS A 223 9.30 -8.87 13.84
C CYS A 223 8.58 -9.92 14.70
N GLU A 224 9.13 -10.38 15.83
CA GLU A 224 8.35 -11.13 16.84
C GLU A 224 7.17 -10.30 17.38
N HIS A 225 7.28 -8.98 17.35
CA HIS A 225 6.21 -8.06 17.74
C HIS A 225 5.39 -7.54 16.55
N ILE A 226 6.05 -7.18 15.44
CA ILE A 226 5.39 -6.73 14.20
C ILE A 226 5.29 -7.89 13.22
N HIS A 227 4.09 -8.46 13.09
CA HIS A 227 3.88 -9.63 12.24
C HIS A 227 3.96 -9.30 10.74
N GLY A 228 3.54 -8.10 10.38
CA GLY A 228 3.44 -7.60 9.01
C GLY A 228 2.54 -6.37 8.96
N PRO A 229 2.20 -5.87 7.77
CA PRO A 229 1.17 -4.85 7.61
C PRO A 229 -0.19 -5.26 8.17
N ASP A 230 -1.02 -4.31 8.56
CA ASP A 230 -2.40 -4.50 9.00
C ASP A 230 -3.30 -3.50 8.28
N TYR A 231 -4.00 -3.98 7.24
CA TYR A 231 -4.86 -3.14 6.41
C TYR A 231 -6.27 -3.03 7.03
N PRO A 232 -7.06 -2.00 6.65
CA PRO A 232 -8.45 -1.87 7.07
C PRO A 232 -9.37 -2.84 6.31
N THR A 233 -9.03 -4.14 6.32
CA THR A 233 -9.80 -5.24 5.76
C THR A 233 -9.43 -6.54 6.46
N THR A 234 -10.37 -7.47 6.51
CA THR A 234 -10.18 -8.83 7.05
C THR A 234 -9.64 -9.83 6.02
N ALA A 235 -9.32 -9.36 4.81
CA ALA A 235 -8.64 -10.18 3.80
C ALA A 235 -7.24 -10.64 4.26
N GLU A 236 -6.84 -11.81 3.79
CA GLU A 236 -5.60 -12.47 4.20
C GLU A 236 -4.39 -11.86 3.48
N ILE A 237 -3.31 -11.60 4.22
CA ILE A 237 -1.98 -11.39 3.65
C ILE A 237 -1.35 -12.76 3.42
N ILE A 238 -1.02 -13.08 2.18
CA ILE A 238 -0.52 -14.41 1.79
C ILE A 238 0.99 -14.45 1.51
N THR A 239 1.66 -13.31 1.61
CA THR A 239 3.11 -13.21 1.42
C THR A 239 3.84 -14.03 2.48
N PRO A 240 4.80 -14.90 2.09
CA PRO A 240 5.59 -15.68 3.04
C PRO A 240 6.34 -14.77 4.03
N ARG A 241 6.49 -15.26 5.27
CA ARG A 241 7.16 -14.52 6.36
C ARG A 241 8.57 -14.05 5.98
N ALA A 242 9.34 -14.88 5.27
CA ALA A 242 10.69 -14.54 4.82
C ALA A 242 10.72 -13.32 3.87
N ASP A 243 9.68 -13.15 3.06
CA ASP A 243 9.58 -12.04 2.11
C ASP A 243 9.18 -10.74 2.82
N ILE A 244 8.28 -10.84 3.82
CA ILE A 244 7.95 -9.73 4.73
C ILE A 244 9.20 -9.27 5.49
N MET A 245 10.02 -10.20 5.98
CA MET A 245 11.29 -9.89 6.63
C MET A 245 12.26 -9.15 5.69
N ARG A 246 12.43 -9.62 4.44
CA ARG A 246 13.28 -8.93 3.44
C ARG A 246 12.76 -7.53 3.10
N MET A 247 11.44 -7.36 3.04
CA MET A 247 10.82 -6.06 2.85
C MET A 247 11.20 -5.09 3.97
N TYR A 248 11.09 -5.52 5.23
CA TYR A 248 11.49 -4.69 6.37
C TYR A 248 13.00 -4.44 6.48
N ALA A 249 13.83 -5.38 6.02
CA ALA A 249 15.28 -5.24 6.00
C ALA A 249 15.81 -4.24 4.96
N THR A 250 15.05 -4.02 3.88
CA THR A 250 15.46 -3.17 2.75
C THR A 250 14.62 -1.92 2.58
N GLY A 251 13.45 -1.84 3.22
CA GLY A 251 12.46 -0.79 3.02
C GLY A 251 11.69 -0.90 1.70
N ASN A 252 11.95 -1.92 0.87
CA ASN A 252 11.29 -2.14 -0.41
C ASN A 252 10.77 -3.57 -0.52
N GLY A 253 9.61 -3.75 -1.14
CA GLY A 253 9.10 -5.09 -1.39
C GLY A 253 7.72 -5.08 -2.00
N SER A 254 7.03 -6.20 -1.86
CA SER A 254 5.63 -6.32 -2.22
C SER A 254 4.89 -7.22 -1.25
N ILE A 255 3.66 -6.84 -0.94
CA ILE A 255 2.73 -7.61 -0.13
C ILE A 255 1.60 -8.07 -1.03
N ARG A 256 1.19 -9.32 -0.89
CA ARG A 256 0.08 -9.89 -1.63
C ARG A 256 -1.05 -10.19 -0.67
N MET A 257 -2.24 -9.71 -1.01
CA MET A 257 -3.46 -10.00 -0.27
C MET A 257 -4.41 -10.83 -1.12
N ARG A 258 -5.16 -11.71 -0.46
CA ARG A 258 -6.16 -12.58 -1.07
C ARG A 258 -7.49 -12.45 -0.34
N ALA A 259 -8.57 -12.42 -1.10
CA ALA A 259 -9.93 -12.40 -0.59
C ALA A 259 -10.23 -13.63 0.27
N CYS A 260 -11.07 -13.47 1.28
CA CYS A 260 -11.58 -14.57 2.10
C CYS A 260 -12.97 -14.97 1.63
N TYR A 261 -13.22 -16.28 1.58
CA TYR A 261 -14.50 -16.85 1.17
C TYR A 261 -14.90 -18.02 2.07
N THR A 262 -16.20 -18.32 2.08
CA THR A 262 -16.82 -19.45 2.77
C THR A 262 -17.77 -20.18 1.82
N MET A 263 -18.09 -21.43 2.13
CA MET A 263 -19.11 -22.19 1.41
C MET A 263 -20.45 -22.12 2.16
N GLU A 264 -21.52 -21.73 1.47
CA GLU A 264 -22.88 -21.70 2.00
C GLU A 264 -23.82 -22.41 1.04
N ALA A 265 -24.44 -23.53 1.46
CA ALA A 265 -25.41 -24.29 0.66
C ALA A 265 -24.94 -24.71 -0.77
N GLY A 266 -23.64 -24.76 -1.03
CA GLY A 266 -23.06 -25.08 -2.35
C GLY A 266 -22.52 -23.86 -3.10
N ASP A 267 -22.82 -22.65 -2.64
CA ASP A 267 -22.37 -21.39 -3.21
C ASP A 267 -21.08 -20.90 -2.53
N ILE A 268 -20.28 -20.14 -3.28
CA ILE A 268 -19.06 -19.52 -2.80
C ILE A 268 -19.39 -18.08 -2.39
N VAL A 269 -19.23 -17.76 -1.11
CA VAL A 269 -19.50 -16.45 -0.55
C VAL A 269 -18.20 -15.76 -0.19
N ILE A 270 -17.83 -14.72 -0.95
CA ILE A 270 -16.69 -13.85 -0.64
C ILE A 270 -17.15 -12.81 0.38
N HIS A 271 -16.51 -12.81 1.55
CA HIS A 271 -16.87 -11.96 2.69
C HIS A 271 -15.78 -10.94 3.06
N ALA A 272 -14.59 -11.01 2.46
CA ALA A 272 -13.54 -10.01 2.65
C ALA A 272 -12.74 -9.80 1.36
N LEU A 273 -12.60 -8.55 0.92
CA LEU A 273 -11.83 -8.18 -0.28
C LEU A 273 -10.46 -7.60 0.08
N PRO A 274 -9.44 -7.77 -0.79
CA PRO A 274 -8.16 -7.08 -0.64
C PRO A 274 -8.33 -5.55 -0.53
N HIS A 275 -7.38 -4.89 0.14
CA HIS A 275 -7.44 -3.45 0.39
C HIS A 275 -7.61 -2.63 -0.90
N GLN A 276 -8.51 -1.65 -0.91
CA GLN A 276 -8.82 -0.80 -2.07
C GLN A 276 -9.23 -1.57 -3.34
N VAL A 277 -9.85 -2.73 -3.18
CA VAL A 277 -10.51 -3.47 -4.26
C VAL A 277 -12.02 -3.25 -4.17
N SER A 278 -12.62 -2.91 -5.31
CA SER A 278 -14.06 -2.69 -5.47
C SER A 278 -14.76 -4.01 -5.78
N GLY A 279 -15.84 -4.32 -5.07
CA GLY A 279 -16.68 -5.49 -5.33
C GLY A 279 -17.29 -5.42 -6.73
N ALA A 280 -17.79 -4.25 -7.13
CA ALA A 280 -18.31 -4.03 -8.48
C ALA A 280 -17.29 -4.37 -9.58
N ARG A 281 -16.01 -4.01 -9.38
CA ARG A 281 -14.94 -4.36 -10.32
C ARG A 281 -14.67 -5.86 -10.38
N ILE A 282 -14.70 -6.56 -9.24
CA ILE A 282 -14.58 -8.03 -9.22
C ILE A 282 -15.71 -8.67 -10.01
N LEU A 283 -16.94 -8.22 -9.79
CA LEU A 283 -18.12 -8.73 -10.47
C LEU A 283 -18.00 -8.53 -11.99
N GLU A 284 -17.53 -7.35 -12.43
CA GLU A 284 -17.26 -7.04 -13.83
C GLU A 284 -16.19 -7.97 -14.42
N GLN A 285 -15.08 -8.20 -13.71
CA GLN A 285 -14.00 -9.09 -14.14
C GLN A 285 -14.49 -10.55 -14.32
N ILE A 286 -15.27 -11.06 -13.36
CA ILE A 286 -15.83 -12.42 -13.42
C ILE A 286 -16.87 -12.52 -14.56
N ALA A 287 -17.77 -11.56 -14.66
CA ALA A 287 -18.79 -11.52 -15.71
C ALA A 287 -18.15 -11.48 -17.11
N ALA A 288 -17.08 -10.71 -17.30
CA ALA A 288 -16.33 -10.66 -18.55
C ALA A 288 -15.74 -12.03 -18.92
N GLN A 289 -15.23 -12.78 -17.93
CA GLN A 289 -14.72 -14.13 -18.16
C GLN A 289 -15.85 -15.14 -18.46
N MET A 290 -17.03 -15.00 -17.84
CA MET A 290 -18.21 -15.81 -18.16
C MET A 290 -18.69 -15.56 -19.59
N GLN A 291 -18.79 -14.28 -20.01
CA GLN A 291 -19.16 -13.89 -21.38
C GLN A 291 -18.16 -14.40 -22.41
N ALA A 292 -16.87 -14.37 -22.08
CA ALA A 292 -15.80 -14.95 -22.90
C ALA A 292 -15.76 -16.49 -22.91
N LYS A 293 -16.72 -17.16 -22.24
CA LYS A 293 -16.80 -18.63 -22.08
C LYS A 293 -15.56 -19.25 -21.43
N LYS A 294 -14.81 -18.46 -20.64
CA LYS A 294 -13.64 -18.92 -19.87
C LYS A 294 -14.00 -19.46 -18.49
N LEU A 295 -15.22 -19.18 -18.02
CA LEU A 295 -15.75 -19.71 -16.76
C LEU A 295 -17.01 -20.57 -16.95
N PRO A 296 -16.98 -21.69 -17.70
CA PRO A 296 -18.16 -22.53 -17.88
C PRO A 296 -18.66 -23.19 -16.59
N MET A 297 -17.83 -23.28 -15.54
CA MET A 297 -18.23 -23.86 -14.26
C MET A 297 -19.03 -22.92 -13.35
N VAL A 298 -19.11 -21.63 -13.67
CA VAL A 298 -19.92 -20.64 -12.95
C VAL A 298 -21.26 -20.48 -13.68
N GLU A 299 -22.35 -20.57 -12.94
CA GLU A 299 -23.72 -20.38 -13.47
C GLU A 299 -24.17 -18.94 -13.33
N ASP A 300 -23.99 -18.35 -12.15
CA ASP A 300 -24.49 -17.02 -11.83
C ASP A 300 -23.58 -16.32 -10.80
N LEU A 301 -23.70 -15.00 -10.71
CA LEU A 301 -22.89 -14.14 -9.85
C LEU A 301 -23.75 -12.99 -9.31
N ARG A 302 -23.74 -12.76 -8.00
CA ARG A 302 -24.60 -11.78 -7.33
C ARG A 302 -23.84 -10.93 -6.32
N ASP A 303 -24.29 -9.70 -6.14
CA ASP A 303 -23.91 -8.84 -5.04
C ASP A 303 -25.05 -8.82 -4.00
N GLU A 304 -24.79 -9.38 -2.83
CA GLU A 304 -25.72 -9.39 -1.69
C GLU A 304 -25.22 -8.48 -0.55
N SER A 305 -24.30 -7.56 -0.85
CA SER A 305 -23.72 -6.66 0.14
C SER A 305 -24.78 -5.69 0.70
N ASN A 306 -24.80 -5.55 2.02
CA ASN A 306 -25.75 -4.68 2.74
C ASN A 306 -25.10 -4.08 3.99
N HIS A 307 -25.89 -3.42 4.85
CA HIS A 307 -25.34 -2.79 6.06
C HIS A 307 -24.79 -3.79 7.10
N GLU A 308 -25.40 -4.98 7.20
CA GLU A 308 -24.98 -6.03 8.13
C GLU A 308 -23.79 -6.84 7.59
N SER A 309 -23.75 -7.04 6.27
CA SER A 309 -22.68 -7.72 5.54
C SER A 309 -22.11 -6.76 4.49
N PRO A 310 -21.14 -5.89 4.86
CA PRO A 310 -20.62 -4.86 3.97
C PRO A 310 -19.96 -5.38 2.69
N THR A 311 -19.58 -6.66 2.67
CA THR A 311 -19.03 -7.34 1.50
C THR A 311 -19.60 -8.76 1.49
N ARG A 312 -20.47 -9.04 0.53
CA ARG A 312 -21.04 -10.37 0.31
C ARG A 312 -21.26 -10.60 -1.18
N LEU A 313 -20.22 -11.09 -1.85
CA LEU A 313 -20.29 -11.46 -3.27
C LEU A 313 -20.52 -12.97 -3.38
N VAL A 314 -21.57 -13.38 -4.07
CA VAL A 314 -21.99 -14.78 -4.18
C VAL A 314 -21.70 -15.28 -5.59
N ILE A 315 -20.83 -16.29 -5.70
CA ILE A 315 -20.53 -17.00 -6.95
C ILE A 315 -21.25 -18.35 -6.88
N ILE A 316 -22.15 -18.60 -7.83
CA ILE A 316 -22.97 -19.81 -7.90
C ILE A 316 -22.32 -20.78 -8.90
N PRO A 317 -21.73 -21.91 -8.44
CA PRO A 317 -21.22 -22.94 -9.34
C PRO A 317 -22.37 -23.65 -10.05
N ARG A 318 -22.14 -24.11 -11.29
CA ARG A 318 -23.15 -24.81 -12.10
C ARG A 318 -23.65 -26.12 -11.48
N SER A 319 -22.84 -26.74 -10.62
CA SER A 319 -23.24 -27.94 -9.88
C SER A 319 -22.33 -28.18 -8.68
N ASN A 320 -22.79 -28.98 -7.72
CA ASN A 320 -22.01 -29.42 -6.56
C ASN A 320 -20.78 -30.29 -6.90
N ARG A 321 -20.56 -30.62 -8.19
CA ARG A 321 -19.39 -31.38 -8.66
C ARG A 321 -18.23 -30.49 -9.11
N VAL A 322 -18.42 -29.17 -9.15
CA VAL A 322 -17.36 -28.23 -9.51
C VAL A 322 -16.29 -28.25 -8.43
N ASP A 323 -15.03 -28.39 -8.84
CA ASP A 323 -13.89 -28.21 -7.95
C ASP A 323 -13.75 -26.72 -7.59
N VAL A 324 -14.25 -26.38 -6.39
CA VAL A 324 -14.25 -25.01 -5.89
C VAL A 324 -12.83 -24.50 -5.66
N GLU A 325 -11.91 -25.35 -5.19
CA GLU A 325 -10.54 -24.93 -4.92
C GLU A 325 -9.84 -24.53 -6.22
N GLN A 326 -10.03 -25.33 -7.27
CA GLN A 326 -9.49 -25.05 -8.60
C GLN A 326 -10.12 -23.79 -9.24
N LEU A 327 -11.44 -23.63 -9.11
CA LEU A 327 -12.15 -22.42 -9.56
C LEU A 327 -11.59 -21.18 -8.86
N MET A 328 -11.48 -21.21 -7.53
CA MET A 328 -10.97 -20.08 -6.76
C MET A 328 -9.50 -19.79 -7.06
N ALA A 329 -8.67 -20.82 -7.26
CA ALA A 329 -7.28 -20.64 -7.69
C ALA A 329 -7.16 -19.89 -9.03
N HIS A 330 -8.05 -20.18 -9.98
CA HIS A 330 -8.11 -19.45 -11.25
C HIS A 330 -8.61 -18.01 -11.07
N LEU A 331 -9.66 -17.80 -10.25
CA LEU A 331 -10.18 -16.48 -9.97
C LEU A 331 -9.14 -15.58 -9.28
N PHE A 332 -8.39 -16.10 -8.32
CA PHE A 332 -7.27 -15.38 -7.71
C PHE A 332 -6.19 -15.02 -8.74
N ALA A 333 -5.91 -15.89 -9.72
CA ALA A 333 -4.88 -15.63 -10.72
C ALA A 333 -5.29 -14.59 -11.78
N THR A 334 -6.60 -14.35 -11.96
CA THR A 334 -7.15 -13.62 -13.11
C THR A 334 -8.04 -12.42 -12.75
N THR A 335 -8.29 -12.20 -11.47
CA THR A 335 -9.11 -11.09 -10.95
C THR A 335 -8.41 -10.40 -9.78
N ASP A 336 -8.92 -9.25 -9.34
CA ASP A 336 -8.37 -8.53 -8.20
C ASP A 336 -8.71 -9.21 -6.84
N LEU A 337 -9.32 -10.40 -6.84
CA LEU A 337 -9.51 -11.21 -5.62
C LEU A 337 -8.17 -11.60 -4.99
N GLU A 338 -7.08 -11.61 -5.76
CA GLU A 338 -5.72 -11.57 -5.24
C GLU A 338 -4.99 -10.37 -5.85
N ARG A 339 -4.42 -9.52 -5.00
CA ARG A 339 -3.76 -8.29 -5.45
C ARG A 339 -2.41 -8.11 -4.78
N SER A 340 -1.44 -7.64 -5.55
CA SER A 340 -0.12 -7.27 -5.05
C SER A 340 -0.04 -5.76 -4.83
N TYR A 341 0.52 -5.36 -3.69
CA TYR A 341 0.77 -4.00 -3.26
C TYR A 341 2.27 -3.77 -3.24
N ARG A 342 2.72 -2.68 -3.85
CA ARG A 342 4.11 -2.24 -3.77
C ARG A 342 4.36 -1.68 -2.37
N VAL A 343 5.53 -1.97 -1.81
CA VAL A 343 6.02 -1.33 -0.59
C VAL A 343 7.31 -0.60 -0.87
N ASN A 344 7.36 0.66 -0.47
CA ASN A 344 8.51 1.55 -0.57
C ASN A 344 8.49 2.53 0.60
N MET A 345 9.26 2.24 1.64
CA MET A 345 9.32 2.97 2.92
C MET A 345 10.15 4.25 2.81
N ASN A 346 9.82 5.10 1.85
CA ASN A 346 10.48 6.37 1.61
C ASN A 346 9.79 7.50 2.37
N MET A 347 10.52 8.23 3.20
CA MET A 347 9.98 9.32 4.02
C MET A 347 11.04 10.37 4.30
N ILE A 348 10.64 11.49 4.89
CA ILE A 348 11.56 12.54 5.35
C ILE A 348 12.02 12.18 6.76
N GLY A 349 13.33 12.00 6.94
CA GLY A 349 13.94 11.77 8.25
C GLY A 349 13.94 13.01 9.14
N ILE A 350 14.32 12.85 10.40
CA ILE A 350 14.49 13.94 11.38
C ILE A 350 15.60 14.93 10.98
N ASP A 351 16.49 14.52 10.08
CA ASP A 351 17.52 15.35 9.46
C ASP A 351 16.98 16.22 8.30
N GLY A 352 15.69 16.07 7.97
CA GLY A 352 15.02 16.78 6.91
C GLY A 352 15.33 16.25 5.51
N ARG A 353 15.89 15.03 5.36
CA ARG A 353 16.23 14.46 4.05
C ARG A 353 15.32 13.30 3.65
N PRO A 354 14.96 13.18 2.36
CA PRO A 354 14.20 12.04 1.86
C PRO A 354 15.09 10.80 1.79
N GLN A 355 14.64 9.69 2.37
CA GLN A 355 15.36 8.43 2.34
C GLN A 355 14.43 7.22 2.47
N VAL A 356 14.81 6.11 1.83
CA VAL A 356 14.19 4.81 2.06
C VAL A 356 14.75 4.23 3.36
N MET A 357 13.86 3.94 4.31
CA MET A 357 14.23 3.50 5.65
C MET A 357 13.81 2.05 5.92
N LYS A 358 14.61 1.37 6.73
CA LYS A 358 14.32 0.02 7.23
C LYS A 358 13.40 0.11 8.45
N LEU A 359 12.67 -0.96 8.77
CA LEU A 359 11.76 -0.96 9.93
C LEU A 359 12.46 -0.55 11.24
N ARG A 360 13.64 -1.12 11.51
CA ARG A 360 14.44 -0.80 12.70
C ARG A 360 14.84 0.68 12.75
N ASP A 361 15.23 1.25 11.61
CA ASP A 361 15.67 2.63 11.52
C ASP A 361 14.49 3.57 11.76
N ILE A 362 13.32 3.27 11.17
CA ILE A 362 12.08 4.02 11.41
C ILE A 362 11.74 4.07 12.90
N LEU A 363 11.71 2.91 13.57
CA LEU A 363 11.38 2.83 14.99
C LEU A 363 12.43 3.54 15.87
N SER A 364 13.72 3.35 15.57
CA SER A 364 14.82 3.97 16.33
C SER A 364 14.81 5.49 16.23
N GLU A 365 14.62 6.00 15.01
CA GLU A 365 14.59 7.44 14.73
C GLU A 365 13.32 8.07 15.30
N TRP A 366 12.18 7.36 15.23
CA TRP A 366 10.93 7.83 15.83
C TRP A 366 11.02 7.88 17.36
N LEU A 367 11.65 6.89 18.00
CA LEU A 367 11.91 6.93 19.44
C LEU A 367 12.83 8.09 19.83
N SER A 368 13.79 8.44 18.98
CA SER A 368 14.66 9.60 19.18
C SER A 368 13.85 10.91 19.11
N PHE A 369 12.99 11.03 18.09
CA PHE A 369 12.01 12.12 17.98
C PHE A 369 11.13 12.21 19.24
N ARG A 370 10.49 11.10 19.64
CA ARG A 370 9.61 11.07 20.82
C ARG A 370 10.35 11.43 22.11
N THR A 371 11.58 10.98 22.28
CA THR A 371 12.41 11.31 23.44
C THR A 371 12.68 12.81 23.53
N GLU A 372 12.99 13.44 22.40
CA GLU A 372 13.18 14.89 22.35
C GLU A 372 11.87 15.65 22.58
N THR A 373 10.75 15.22 21.98
CA THR A 373 9.43 15.79 22.23
C THR A 373 9.07 15.76 23.73
N VAL A 374 9.29 14.63 24.40
CA VAL A 374 9.02 14.50 25.84
C VAL A 374 9.99 15.36 26.67
N ARG A 375 11.28 15.40 26.31
CA ARG A 375 12.25 16.28 26.98
C ARG A 375 11.79 17.74 26.92
N ARG A 376 11.42 18.23 25.74
CA ARG A 376 10.89 19.60 25.55
C ARG A 376 9.65 19.86 26.37
N ARG A 377 8.69 18.92 26.37
CA ARG A 377 7.46 19.00 27.19
C ARG A 377 7.76 19.14 28.69
N LEU A 378 8.69 18.33 29.20
CA LEU A 378 9.08 18.37 30.61
C LEU A 378 9.85 19.65 30.94
N GLN A 379 10.74 20.10 30.05
CA GLN A 379 11.49 21.34 30.21
C GLN A 379 10.55 22.55 30.22
N TYR A 380 9.57 22.60 29.30
CA TYR A 380 8.56 23.65 29.26
C TYR A 380 7.76 23.74 30.56
N ARG A 381 7.37 22.59 31.14
CA ARG A 381 6.71 22.57 32.45
C ARG A 381 7.66 23.02 33.56
N LEU A 382 8.90 22.54 33.56
CA LEU A 382 9.92 22.91 34.54
C LEU A 382 10.18 24.42 34.54
N ASP A 383 10.33 25.04 33.36
CA ASP A 383 10.56 26.48 33.23
C ASP A 383 9.38 27.30 33.77
N LYS A 384 8.14 26.86 33.53
CA LYS A 384 6.95 27.47 34.14
C LYS A 384 6.94 27.33 35.66
N LEU A 385 7.31 26.16 36.17
CA LEU A 385 7.39 25.92 37.61
C LEU A 385 8.45 26.78 38.28
N LEU A 386 9.65 26.87 37.69
CA LEU A 386 10.75 27.68 38.21
C LEU A 386 10.36 29.17 38.22
N LYS A 387 9.73 29.68 37.16
CA LYS A 387 9.19 31.05 37.14
C LYS A 387 8.16 31.27 38.24
N ARG A 388 7.25 30.33 38.47
CA ARG A 388 6.23 30.46 39.52
C ARG A 388 6.84 30.40 40.93
N LEU A 389 7.76 29.46 41.17
CA LEU A 389 8.50 29.34 42.43
C LEU A 389 9.28 30.62 42.74
N HIS A 390 9.93 31.20 41.73
CA HIS A 390 10.66 32.48 41.84
C HIS A 390 9.73 33.62 42.29
N ILE A 391 8.52 33.72 41.73
CA ILE A 391 7.52 34.70 42.19
C ILE A 391 7.08 34.43 43.64
N LEU A 392 6.75 33.17 43.98
CA LEU A 392 6.30 32.82 45.33
C LEU A 392 7.35 33.12 46.39
N GLU A 393 8.64 32.95 46.08
CA GLU A 393 9.75 33.33 46.96
C GLU A 393 9.76 34.84 47.25
N GLY A 394 9.63 35.67 46.21
CA GLY A 394 9.55 37.13 46.37
C GLY A 394 8.32 37.55 47.19
N LEU A 395 7.17 36.93 46.94
CA LEU A 395 5.95 37.17 47.72
C LEU A 395 6.16 36.83 49.19
N LEU A 396 6.78 35.69 49.51
CA LEU A 396 7.06 35.29 50.90
C LEU A 396 8.02 36.27 51.60
N ILE A 397 9.03 36.78 50.91
CA ILE A 397 9.90 37.83 51.44
C ILE A 397 9.08 39.08 51.79
N ALA A 398 8.14 39.48 50.92
CA ALA A 398 7.25 40.60 51.18
C ALA A 398 6.31 40.36 52.37
N TYR A 399 5.75 39.16 52.55
CA TYR A 399 4.93 38.84 53.73
C TYR A 399 5.70 38.92 55.04
N LEU A 400 6.97 38.50 55.05
CA LEU A 400 7.82 38.56 56.23
C LEU A 400 8.21 39.99 56.62
N ASN A 401 8.20 40.93 55.67
CA ASN A 401 8.64 42.32 55.84
C ASN A 401 7.54 43.33 55.45
N LEU A 402 6.28 43.00 55.71
CA LEU A 402 5.14 43.72 55.12
C LEU A 402 5.11 45.21 55.47
N ASP A 403 5.40 45.57 56.72
CA ASP A 403 5.40 46.97 57.17
C ASP A 403 6.48 47.79 56.44
N GLU A 404 7.66 47.20 56.22
CA GLU A 404 8.78 47.85 55.51
C GLU A 404 8.49 47.99 54.01
N VAL A 405 7.89 46.97 53.40
CA VAL A 405 7.41 47.04 52.01
C VAL A 405 6.36 48.12 51.83
N ILE A 406 5.37 48.22 52.74
CA ILE A 406 4.33 49.27 52.70
C ILE A 406 4.95 50.65 52.92
N ALA A 407 5.93 50.78 53.82
CA ALA A 407 6.63 52.03 54.07
C ALA A 407 7.32 52.53 52.78
N ILE A 408 8.12 51.67 52.13
CA ILE A 408 8.82 51.98 50.87
C ILE A 408 7.81 52.38 49.78
N ILE A 409 6.72 51.64 49.61
CA ILE A 409 5.68 51.95 48.61
C ILE A 409 5.01 53.31 48.87
N ARG A 410 4.90 53.74 50.13
CA ARG A 410 4.27 55.01 50.49
C ARG A 410 5.24 56.20 50.51
N SER A 411 6.52 55.98 50.75
CA SER A 411 7.52 57.04 50.90
C SER A 411 8.29 57.36 49.62
N GLU A 412 8.48 56.37 48.75
CA GLU A 412 9.29 56.51 47.54
C GLU A 412 8.42 56.75 46.30
N ASP A 413 8.80 57.73 45.46
CA ASP A 413 8.12 57.98 44.17
C ASP A 413 8.28 56.81 43.19
N LYS A 414 9.38 56.06 43.31
CA LYS A 414 9.69 54.87 42.50
C LYS A 414 10.06 53.71 43.43
N PRO A 415 9.07 52.98 43.95
CA PRO A 415 9.33 51.94 44.95
C PRO A 415 10.01 50.69 44.37
N LYS A 416 9.84 50.39 43.08
CA LYS A 416 10.37 49.16 42.45
C LYS A 416 11.89 48.99 42.60
N PRO A 417 12.75 49.96 42.21
CA PRO A 417 14.20 49.82 42.36
C PRO A 417 14.64 49.70 43.83
N VAL A 418 13.96 50.40 44.74
CA VAL A 418 14.26 50.38 46.18
C VAL A 418 13.93 49.02 46.78
N LEU A 419 12.79 48.42 46.43
CA LEU A 419 12.42 47.06 46.85
C LEU A 419 13.42 46.02 46.34
N MET A 420 13.86 46.16 45.08
CA MET A 420 14.86 45.27 44.48
C MET A 420 16.19 45.33 45.22
N GLU A 421 16.71 46.52 45.49
CA GLU A 421 17.98 46.69 46.20
C GLU A 421 17.88 46.23 47.66
N ARG A 422 16.81 46.62 48.36
CA ARG A 422 16.64 46.35 49.79
C ARG A 422 16.48 44.87 50.11
N PHE A 423 15.70 44.16 49.32
CA PHE A 423 15.33 42.76 49.56
C PHE A 423 15.98 41.78 48.58
N ALA A 424 16.94 42.26 47.76
CA ALA A 424 17.61 41.48 46.72
C ALA A 424 16.63 40.78 45.76
N LEU A 425 15.55 41.46 45.40
CA LEU A 425 14.49 40.92 44.54
C LEU A 425 14.82 41.14 43.05
N SER A 426 14.39 40.22 42.19
CA SER A 426 14.42 40.44 40.75
C SER A 426 13.33 41.42 40.31
N ASP A 427 13.49 41.97 39.11
CA ASP A 427 12.51 42.88 38.51
C ASP A 427 11.08 42.29 38.50
N ILE A 428 10.96 41.01 38.14
CA ILE A 428 9.66 40.32 38.06
C ILE A 428 9.08 40.05 39.46
N GLN A 429 9.92 39.77 40.47
CA GLN A 429 9.46 39.61 41.86
C GLN A 429 8.95 40.94 42.42
N ALA A 430 9.70 42.03 42.22
CA ALA A 430 9.30 43.35 42.69
C ALA A 430 7.99 43.81 42.03
N GLU A 431 7.82 43.56 40.72
CA GLU A 431 6.55 43.82 40.02
C GLU A 431 5.40 43.02 40.64
N ALA A 432 5.58 41.71 40.86
CA ALA A 432 4.56 40.85 41.44
C ALA A 432 4.15 41.29 42.87
N ILE A 433 5.08 41.86 43.64
CA ILE A 433 4.80 42.43 44.97
C ILE A 433 3.98 43.72 44.84
N LEU A 434 4.30 44.59 43.88
CA LEU A 434 3.55 45.83 43.63
C LEU A 434 2.13 45.56 43.14
N GLU A 435 1.90 44.46 42.42
CA GLU A 435 0.58 44.00 41.98
C GLU A 435 -0.25 43.30 43.09
N LEU A 436 0.30 43.12 44.30
CA LEU A 436 -0.43 42.50 45.40
C LEU A 436 -1.66 43.34 45.79
N LYS A 437 -2.82 42.67 45.81
CA LYS A 437 -4.05 43.26 46.33
C LYS A 437 -4.06 43.18 47.85
N LEU A 438 -4.58 44.20 48.54
CA LEU A 438 -4.67 44.25 50.01
C LEU A 438 -5.33 43.01 50.63
N ARG A 439 -6.35 42.43 49.97
CA ARG A 439 -7.01 41.20 50.42
C ARG A 439 -6.09 39.98 50.49
N HIS A 440 -4.99 39.99 49.72
CA HIS A 440 -4.02 38.91 49.74
C HIS A 440 -3.14 38.97 51.00
N LEU A 441 -3.04 40.11 51.69
CA LEU A 441 -2.17 40.26 52.88
C LEU A 441 -2.64 39.47 54.12
N ALA A 442 -3.74 38.72 54.04
CA ALA A 442 -4.25 37.92 55.14
C ALA A 442 -3.37 36.69 55.41
N LYS A 443 -3.25 36.28 56.69
CA LYS A 443 -2.44 35.11 57.12
C LYS A 443 -2.83 33.81 56.41
N LEU A 444 -4.09 33.66 56.03
CA LEU A 444 -4.57 32.50 55.27
C LEU A 444 -3.92 32.38 53.88
N GLU A 445 -3.63 33.51 53.24
CA GLU A 445 -2.99 33.54 51.92
C GLU A 445 -1.51 33.22 52.01
N GLU A 446 -0.82 33.61 53.09
CA GLU A 446 0.55 33.15 53.35
C GLU A 446 0.61 31.62 53.43
N MET A 447 -0.32 30.98 54.15
CA MET A 447 -0.40 29.52 54.24
C MET A 447 -0.64 28.87 52.87
N LYS A 448 -1.50 29.47 52.03
CA LYS A 448 -1.74 29.00 50.66
C LYS A 448 -0.49 29.11 49.80
N ILE A 449 0.24 30.22 49.88
CA ILE A 449 1.48 30.45 49.13
C ILE A 449 2.55 29.43 49.54
N ARG A 450 2.72 29.17 50.85
CA ARG A 450 3.65 28.14 51.33
C ARG A 450 3.26 26.73 50.87
N GLY A 451 1.96 26.42 50.90
CA GLY A 451 1.42 25.16 50.38
C GLY A 451 1.71 25.00 48.89
N GLU A 452 1.38 26.01 48.09
CA GLU A 452 1.67 26.04 46.65
C GLU A 452 3.17 25.86 46.40
N GLN A 453 4.03 26.63 47.08
CA GLN A 453 5.48 26.52 46.95
C GLN A 453 5.99 25.11 47.25
N SER A 454 5.49 24.47 48.33
CA SER A 454 5.88 23.10 48.68
C SER A 454 5.48 22.09 47.60
N ASP A 455 4.31 22.22 47.01
CA ASP A 455 3.82 21.27 46.01
C ASP A 455 4.53 21.47 44.67
N LEU A 456 4.74 22.73 44.26
CA LEU A 456 5.52 23.05 43.06
C LEU A 456 7.00 22.63 43.20
N ALA A 457 7.59 22.72 44.40
CA ALA A 457 8.95 22.24 44.66
C ALA A 457 9.06 20.71 44.52
N LYS A 458 8.07 19.95 45.03
CA LYS A 458 8.01 18.49 44.82
C LYS A 458 7.88 18.14 43.34
N GLU A 459 7.06 18.89 42.59
CA GLU A 459 6.90 18.70 41.15
C GLU A 459 8.20 19.01 40.38
N ARG A 460 8.86 20.15 40.69
CA ARG A 460 10.18 20.52 40.15
C ARG A 460 11.19 19.39 40.34
N ASP A 461 11.37 18.92 41.58
CA ASP A 461 12.34 17.87 41.90
C ASP A 461 12.03 16.57 41.14
N LYS A 462 10.75 16.26 40.92
CA LYS A 462 10.34 15.10 40.13
C LYS A 462 10.73 15.27 38.66
N LEU A 463 10.47 16.43 38.06
CA LEU A 463 10.81 16.73 36.67
C LEU A 463 12.33 16.73 36.45
N GLU A 464 13.09 17.41 37.31
CA GLU A 464 14.55 17.44 37.25
C GLU A 464 15.15 16.04 37.35
N LYS A 465 14.62 15.20 38.25
CA LYS A 465 15.06 13.81 38.35
C LYS A 465 14.83 13.02 37.06
N ILE A 466 13.73 13.27 36.34
CA ILE A 466 13.44 12.59 35.08
C ILE A 466 14.36 13.11 33.97
N LEU A 467 14.49 14.45 33.83
CA LEU A 467 15.34 15.09 32.83
C LEU A 467 16.82 14.69 32.97
N ASN A 468 17.30 14.54 34.21
CA ASN A 468 18.68 14.16 34.51
C ASN A 468 18.95 12.64 34.45
N SER A 469 17.96 11.81 34.08
CA SER A 469 18.13 10.36 34.04
C SER A 469 17.50 9.73 32.79
N ALA A 470 18.35 9.30 31.85
CA ALA A 470 17.93 8.57 30.65
C ALA A 470 17.06 7.34 30.98
N ARG A 471 17.37 6.63 32.08
CA ARG A 471 16.56 5.49 32.54
C ARG A 471 15.15 5.91 32.92
N ARG A 472 14.99 7.01 33.69
CA ARG A 472 13.66 7.50 34.10
C ARG A 472 12.88 8.07 32.91
N MET A 473 13.56 8.75 31.99
CA MET A 473 12.97 9.22 30.73
C MET A 473 12.39 8.04 29.94
N LYS A 474 13.18 6.97 29.75
CA LYS A 474 12.74 5.74 29.10
C LYS A 474 11.54 5.09 29.82
N THR A 475 11.56 5.00 31.14
CA THR A 475 10.42 4.48 31.91
C THR A 475 9.14 5.30 31.71
N LEU A 476 9.25 6.63 31.64
CA LEU A 476 8.12 7.51 31.37
C LEU A 476 7.56 7.28 29.96
N ILE A 477 8.41 7.27 28.94
CA ILE A 477 7.99 7.04 27.55
C ILE A 477 7.34 5.66 27.41
N ARG A 478 7.92 4.62 28.01
CA ARG A 478 7.35 3.26 28.05
C ARG A 478 5.95 3.25 28.65
N LYS A 479 5.75 3.96 29.78
CA LYS A 479 4.45 4.06 30.44
C LYS A 479 3.43 4.76 29.55
N GLU A 480 3.79 5.89 28.95
CA GLU A 480 2.89 6.64 28.05
C GLU A 480 2.50 5.84 26.82
N LEU A 481 3.44 5.11 26.21
CA LEU A 481 3.17 4.24 25.07
C LEU A 481 2.18 3.13 25.42
N LEU A 482 2.31 2.51 26.60
CA LEU A 482 1.36 1.48 27.07
C LEU A 482 -0.04 2.06 27.30
N GLU A 483 -0.13 3.23 27.94
CA GLU A 483 -1.41 3.92 28.15
C GLU A 483 -2.08 4.30 26.82
N ASP A 484 -1.30 4.77 25.84
CA ASP A 484 -1.81 5.09 24.51
C ASP A 484 -2.22 3.84 23.73
N ALA A 485 -1.51 2.72 23.88
CA ALA A 485 -1.88 1.45 23.26
C ALA A 485 -3.16 0.84 23.85
N GLU A 486 -3.38 0.98 25.15
CA GLU A 486 -4.62 0.58 25.80
C GLU A 486 -5.79 1.46 25.34
N LYS A 487 -5.56 2.77 25.23
CA LYS A 487 -6.61 3.75 24.89
C LYS A 487 -7.02 3.73 23.42
N TYR A 488 -6.06 3.56 22.50
CA TYR A 488 -6.29 3.70 21.06
C TYR A 488 -6.09 2.41 20.26
N GLY A 489 -5.47 1.39 20.86
CA GLY A 489 -5.14 0.15 20.17
C GLY A 489 -6.32 -0.79 20.01
N ASP A 490 -6.30 -1.53 18.92
CA ASP A 490 -7.28 -2.54 18.54
C ASP A 490 -6.60 -3.85 18.09
N ASP A 491 -7.42 -4.86 17.83
CA ASP A 491 -6.94 -6.15 17.33
C ASP A 491 -6.53 -6.03 15.85
N ARG A 492 -5.71 -6.98 15.39
CA ARG A 492 -5.29 -7.08 13.99
C ARG A 492 -6.50 -7.40 13.11
N ASN A 493 -6.65 -6.68 12.01
CA ASN A 493 -7.71 -6.90 11.03
C ASN A 493 -7.29 -7.89 9.95
N SER A 494 -6.12 -7.71 9.34
CA SER A 494 -5.65 -8.56 8.23
C SER A 494 -4.81 -9.73 8.74
N PRO A 495 -5.34 -10.97 8.78
CA PRO A 495 -4.55 -12.14 9.19
C PRO A 495 -3.47 -12.47 8.16
N ILE A 496 -2.32 -12.96 8.64
CA ILE A 496 -1.22 -13.42 7.77
C ILE A 496 -1.30 -14.94 7.66
N ARG A 497 -1.59 -15.44 6.46
CA ARG A 497 -1.75 -16.87 6.18
C ARG A 497 -1.17 -17.20 4.82
N GLU A 498 -0.09 -17.97 4.81
CA GLU A 498 0.52 -18.41 3.57
C GLU A 498 -0.45 -19.33 2.81
N ARG A 499 -0.55 -19.13 1.50
CA ARG A 499 -1.43 -19.90 0.61
C ARG A 499 -0.65 -20.35 -0.62
N THR A 500 -1.10 -21.48 -1.20
CA THR A 500 -0.58 -21.94 -2.49
C THR A 500 -0.74 -20.83 -3.54
N PRO A 501 0.30 -20.56 -4.36
CA PRO A 501 0.21 -19.58 -5.44
C PRO A 501 -0.99 -19.85 -6.33
N ALA A 502 -1.71 -18.78 -6.69
CA ALA A 502 -2.84 -18.87 -7.61
C ALA A 502 -2.36 -19.36 -8.99
N GLN A 503 -3.17 -20.20 -9.64
CA GLN A 503 -2.88 -20.75 -10.95
C GLN A 503 -4.11 -20.62 -11.84
N ALA A 504 -3.94 -20.03 -13.02
CA ALA A 504 -5.01 -19.98 -14.00
C ALA A 504 -5.23 -21.38 -14.60
N LEU A 505 -6.49 -21.80 -14.65
CA LEU A 505 -6.94 -22.94 -15.46
C LEU A 505 -6.45 -22.85 -16.91
N ASP A 506 -5.94 -23.96 -17.44
CA ASP A 506 -5.64 -24.12 -18.86
C ASP A 506 -6.97 -24.25 -19.65
N GLU A 507 -7.06 -23.62 -20.83
CA GLU A 507 -8.25 -23.66 -21.68
C GLU A 507 -8.65 -25.10 -22.04
N SER A 508 -7.66 -26.00 -22.10
CA SER A 508 -7.86 -27.43 -22.34
C SER A 508 -8.60 -28.16 -21.19
N ALA A 509 -8.42 -27.71 -19.94
CA ALA A 509 -9.06 -28.28 -18.76
C ALA A 509 -10.52 -27.81 -18.59
N LEU A 510 -10.89 -26.72 -19.25
CA LEU A 510 -12.25 -26.15 -19.22
C LEU A 510 -13.23 -26.84 -20.18
N LEU A 511 -12.73 -27.68 -21.09
CA LEU A 511 -13.53 -28.34 -22.11
C LEU A 511 -14.07 -29.70 -21.65
N PRO A 512 -15.33 -30.03 -21.96
CA PRO A 512 -15.88 -31.36 -21.74
C PRO A 512 -15.00 -32.42 -22.40
N THR A 513 -14.60 -33.42 -21.60
CA THR A 513 -13.78 -34.53 -22.05
C THR A 513 -14.67 -35.56 -22.77
N GLU A 514 -14.64 -35.55 -24.10
CA GLU A 514 -15.38 -36.48 -24.95
C GLU A 514 -14.43 -37.52 -25.56
N ALA A 515 -14.90 -38.75 -25.79
CA ALA A 515 -14.16 -39.72 -26.59
C ALA A 515 -14.10 -39.25 -28.05
N VAL A 516 -12.90 -39.24 -28.64
CA VAL A 516 -12.67 -38.82 -30.02
C VAL A 516 -11.77 -39.79 -30.75
N THR A 517 -11.99 -39.91 -32.06
CA THR A 517 -11.11 -40.63 -33.00
C THR A 517 -10.57 -39.63 -34.00
N VAL A 518 -9.26 -39.43 -33.99
CA VAL A 518 -8.58 -38.51 -34.91
C VAL A 518 -8.11 -39.29 -36.12
N VAL A 519 -8.41 -38.79 -37.31
CA VAL A 519 -8.16 -39.48 -38.58
C VAL A 519 -7.27 -38.61 -39.45
N LEU A 520 -6.22 -39.23 -39.99
CA LEU A 520 -5.27 -38.66 -40.94
C LEU A 520 -5.41 -39.36 -42.31
N SER A 521 -5.38 -38.58 -43.39
CA SER A 521 -5.39 -39.07 -44.76
C SER A 521 -3.98 -39.14 -45.37
N GLU A 522 -3.83 -39.87 -46.48
CA GLU A 522 -2.57 -39.98 -47.24
C GLU A 522 -2.06 -38.63 -47.73
N LYS A 523 -2.96 -37.69 -48.07
CA LYS A 523 -2.59 -36.31 -48.46
C LYS A 523 -2.43 -35.35 -47.27
N GLY A 524 -2.39 -35.85 -46.03
CA GLY A 524 -2.12 -35.04 -44.84
C GLY A 524 -3.31 -34.18 -44.38
N TRP A 525 -4.54 -34.60 -44.65
CA TRP A 525 -5.74 -33.97 -44.09
C TRP A 525 -6.11 -34.61 -42.76
N VAL A 526 -6.48 -33.78 -41.78
CA VAL A 526 -6.83 -34.21 -40.41
C VAL A 526 -8.25 -33.82 -40.05
N ARG A 527 -8.94 -34.70 -39.31
CA ARG A 527 -10.27 -34.46 -38.73
C ARG A 527 -10.47 -35.27 -37.46
N ALA A 528 -11.39 -34.82 -36.60
CA ALA A 528 -11.78 -35.51 -35.37
C ALA A 528 -13.26 -35.96 -35.44
N ALA A 529 -13.49 -37.25 -35.26
CA ALA A 529 -14.81 -37.85 -35.10
C ALA A 529 -15.14 -38.01 -33.61
N LYS A 530 -16.42 -37.88 -33.25
CA LYS A 530 -16.89 -38.16 -31.88
C LYS A 530 -17.10 -39.67 -31.71
N GLY A 531 -16.61 -40.22 -30.61
CA GLY A 531 -16.68 -41.66 -30.29
C GLY A 531 -15.47 -42.45 -30.80
N HIS A 532 -15.28 -43.66 -30.25
CA HIS A 532 -14.25 -44.62 -30.67
C HIS A 532 -14.74 -45.61 -31.72
N ASP A 533 -16.06 -45.78 -31.85
CA ASP A 533 -16.71 -46.72 -32.80
C ASP A 533 -16.78 -46.19 -34.24
N ILE A 534 -15.75 -45.47 -34.69
CA ILE A 534 -15.71 -44.82 -36.00
C ILE A 534 -14.91 -45.69 -36.97
N ASP A 535 -15.56 -46.14 -38.04
CA ASP A 535 -14.89 -46.79 -39.17
C ASP A 535 -14.15 -45.77 -40.02
N ALA A 536 -12.90 -45.49 -39.64
CA ALA A 536 -12.08 -44.48 -40.27
C ALA A 536 -11.78 -44.79 -41.75
N ALA A 537 -11.64 -46.07 -42.12
CA ALA A 537 -11.29 -46.48 -43.48
C ALA A 537 -12.39 -46.15 -44.51
N ASN A 538 -13.66 -46.22 -44.09
CA ASN A 538 -14.82 -46.00 -44.96
C ASN A 538 -15.40 -44.58 -44.91
N LEU A 539 -14.72 -43.63 -44.27
CA LEU A 539 -15.15 -42.23 -44.28
C LEU A 539 -15.01 -41.60 -45.69
N SER A 540 -15.73 -40.50 -45.95
CA SER A 540 -15.59 -39.75 -47.20
C SER A 540 -14.24 -39.00 -47.24
N TYR A 541 -13.44 -39.20 -48.29
CA TYR A 541 -12.16 -38.53 -48.54
C TYR A 541 -12.23 -37.65 -49.79
N LYS A 542 -11.24 -36.76 -49.95
CA LYS A 542 -11.09 -35.96 -51.18
C LYS A 542 -10.77 -36.85 -52.37
N ALA A 543 -11.07 -36.37 -53.57
CA ALA A 543 -10.75 -37.10 -54.80
C ALA A 543 -9.24 -37.45 -54.87
N GLY A 544 -8.95 -38.74 -55.02
CA GLY A 544 -7.60 -39.28 -55.03
C GLY A 544 -6.87 -39.23 -53.68
N ASP A 545 -7.59 -39.11 -52.57
CA ASP A 545 -7.07 -39.22 -51.20
C ASP A 545 -7.72 -40.43 -50.51
N LYS A 546 -7.05 -41.01 -49.51
CA LYS A 546 -7.50 -42.22 -48.80
C LYS A 546 -7.12 -42.16 -47.33
N PHE A 547 -7.67 -43.08 -46.54
CA PHE A 547 -7.28 -43.30 -45.16
C PHE A 547 -5.80 -43.66 -45.04
N LEU A 548 -5.10 -43.02 -44.09
CA LEU A 548 -3.72 -43.37 -43.73
C LEU A 548 -3.63 -43.95 -42.32
N ALA A 549 -4.10 -43.20 -41.31
CA ALA A 549 -3.99 -43.60 -39.91
C ALA A 549 -5.11 -42.99 -39.06
N SER A 550 -5.37 -43.61 -37.90
CA SER A 550 -6.25 -43.06 -36.86
C SER A 550 -5.71 -43.36 -35.46
N ALA A 551 -6.04 -42.49 -34.50
CA ALA A 551 -5.77 -42.72 -33.09
C ALA A 551 -6.99 -42.36 -32.24
N HIS A 552 -7.18 -43.11 -31.17
CA HIS A 552 -8.26 -42.91 -30.21
C HIS A 552 -7.75 -42.16 -28.98
N GLY A 553 -8.57 -41.27 -28.45
CA GLY A 553 -8.25 -40.57 -27.21
C GLY A 553 -9.43 -39.73 -26.73
N ARG A 554 -9.13 -38.72 -25.92
CA ARG A 554 -10.10 -37.77 -25.37
C ARG A 554 -9.88 -36.36 -25.92
N SER A 555 -10.95 -35.57 -26.08
CA SER A 555 -10.92 -34.22 -26.68
C SER A 555 -9.96 -33.22 -26.02
N ASN A 556 -9.66 -33.41 -24.72
CA ASN A 556 -8.71 -32.60 -23.95
C ASN A 556 -7.25 -33.04 -24.11
N GLN A 557 -6.99 -34.20 -24.71
CA GLN A 557 -5.64 -34.70 -24.95
C GLN A 557 -5.06 -34.11 -26.26
N PRO A 558 -3.76 -33.83 -26.30
CA PRO A 558 -3.07 -33.49 -27.53
C PRO A 558 -2.90 -34.73 -28.44
N VAL A 559 -2.81 -34.47 -29.74
CA VAL A 559 -2.51 -35.44 -30.79
C VAL A 559 -1.11 -35.15 -31.29
N ALA A 560 -0.23 -36.14 -31.29
CA ALA A 560 1.09 -36.06 -31.91
C ALA A 560 1.02 -36.55 -33.36
N PHE A 561 1.66 -35.83 -34.28
CA PHE A 561 1.82 -36.22 -35.68
C PHE A 561 3.31 -36.36 -35.96
N ILE A 562 3.69 -37.38 -36.75
CA ILE A 562 5.08 -37.57 -37.18
C ILE A 562 5.13 -37.45 -38.70
N ASP A 563 6.12 -36.73 -39.22
CA ASP A 563 6.35 -36.61 -40.65
C ASP A 563 7.42 -37.60 -41.17
N SER A 564 7.52 -37.71 -42.49
CA SER A 564 8.48 -38.57 -43.17
C SER A 564 9.95 -38.16 -42.99
N SER A 565 10.21 -36.97 -42.45
CA SER A 565 11.55 -36.49 -42.11
C SER A 565 11.96 -36.83 -40.67
N GLY A 566 11.07 -37.45 -39.89
CA GLY A 566 11.31 -37.81 -38.50
C GLY A 566 11.00 -36.68 -37.50
N ARG A 567 10.23 -35.67 -37.90
CA ARG A 567 9.82 -34.58 -37.00
C ARG A 567 8.45 -34.84 -36.41
N SER A 568 8.26 -34.42 -35.15
CA SER A 568 6.97 -34.48 -34.46
C SER A 568 6.32 -33.11 -34.35
N TYR A 569 4.99 -33.12 -34.32
CA TYR A 569 4.11 -31.94 -34.22
C TYR A 569 2.97 -32.28 -33.26
N SER A 570 2.37 -31.29 -32.61
CA SER A 570 1.20 -31.55 -31.76
C SER A 570 0.10 -30.50 -31.89
N LEU A 571 -1.15 -30.95 -31.93
CA LEU A 571 -2.36 -30.11 -31.84
C LEU A 571 -3.26 -30.60 -30.71
N ALA A 572 -4.05 -29.71 -30.12
CA ALA A 572 -5.10 -30.13 -29.21
C ALA A 572 -6.27 -30.72 -30.00
N ALA A 573 -6.76 -31.91 -29.61
CA ALA A 573 -7.75 -32.64 -30.39
C ALA A 573 -9.05 -31.85 -30.62
N HIS A 574 -9.50 -31.08 -29.63
CA HIS A 574 -10.71 -30.24 -29.74
C HIS A 574 -10.61 -29.11 -30.79
N THR A 575 -9.42 -28.76 -31.26
CA THR A 575 -9.22 -27.72 -32.29
C THR A 575 -9.41 -28.25 -33.71
N LEU A 576 -9.47 -29.58 -33.87
CA LEU A 576 -9.57 -30.24 -35.16
C LEU A 576 -11.00 -30.17 -35.73
N PRO A 577 -11.15 -30.06 -37.06
CA PRO A 577 -12.46 -30.01 -37.70
C PRO A 577 -13.22 -31.33 -37.52
N SER A 578 -14.56 -31.22 -37.46
CA SER A 578 -15.45 -32.37 -37.32
C SER A 578 -15.33 -33.36 -38.49
N ALA A 579 -15.43 -34.65 -38.20
CA ALA A 579 -15.46 -35.71 -39.21
C ALA A 579 -16.72 -35.75 -40.09
N ARG A 580 -17.71 -34.87 -39.86
CA ARG A 580 -18.81 -34.65 -40.82
C ARG A 580 -18.29 -34.05 -42.14
N GLY A 581 -17.18 -33.33 -42.11
CA GLY A 581 -16.49 -32.81 -43.29
C GLY A 581 -15.27 -33.65 -43.68
N GLN A 582 -14.55 -33.19 -44.68
CA GLN A 582 -13.31 -33.82 -45.16
C GLN A 582 -12.05 -33.40 -44.38
N GLY A 583 -12.20 -32.57 -43.35
CA GLY A 583 -11.11 -32.10 -42.50
C GLY A 583 -10.40 -30.85 -43.03
N GLU A 584 -9.17 -30.64 -42.58
CA GLU A 584 -8.28 -29.56 -43.02
C GLU A 584 -6.85 -30.08 -43.25
N PRO A 585 -6.04 -29.45 -44.12
CA PRO A 585 -4.67 -29.91 -44.34
C PRO A 585 -3.75 -29.50 -43.17
N LEU A 586 -2.93 -30.45 -42.68
CA LEU A 586 -1.95 -30.19 -41.61
C LEU A 586 -0.89 -29.15 -41.99
N THR A 587 -0.60 -28.99 -43.30
CA THR A 587 0.28 -27.92 -43.82
C THR A 587 -0.29 -26.51 -43.61
N GLY A 588 -1.59 -26.38 -43.33
CA GLY A 588 -2.18 -25.11 -42.89
C GLY A 588 -1.90 -24.78 -41.41
N ARG A 589 -1.50 -25.77 -40.61
CA ARG A 589 -1.19 -25.64 -39.18
C ARG A 589 0.32 -25.65 -38.89
N PHE A 590 1.08 -26.35 -39.72
CA PHE A 590 2.51 -26.61 -39.53
C PHE A 590 3.34 -26.25 -40.76
N ASN A 591 4.64 -26.03 -40.54
CA ASN A 591 5.64 -25.76 -41.56
C ASN A 591 6.60 -26.96 -41.68
N PRO A 592 6.17 -28.10 -42.26
CA PRO A 592 7.06 -29.24 -42.45
C PRO A 592 8.14 -28.94 -43.51
N PRO A 593 9.27 -29.66 -43.51
CA PRO A 593 10.29 -29.54 -44.54
C PRO A 593 9.72 -29.75 -45.94
N ALA A 594 10.33 -29.11 -46.95
CA ALA A 594 9.87 -29.22 -48.33
C ALA A 594 9.87 -30.70 -48.80
N GLY A 595 8.71 -31.17 -49.27
CA GLY A 595 8.52 -32.55 -49.72
C GLY A 595 8.23 -33.57 -48.59
N ALA A 596 8.20 -33.15 -47.33
CA ALA A 596 7.80 -34.03 -46.23
C ALA A 596 6.29 -34.29 -46.25
N THR A 597 5.90 -35.51 -45.90
CA THR A 597 4.51 -35.97 -45.77
C THR A 597 4.26 -36.41 -44.34
N PHE A 598 3.06 -36.21 -43.82
CA PHE A 598 2.70 -36.72 -42.50
C PHE A 598 2.47 -38.23 -42.59
N SER A 599 3.22 -39.02 -41.83
CA SER A 599 3.27 -40.48 -41.96
C SER A 599 2.36 -41.20 -40.96
N THR A 600 2.15 -40.63 -39.77
CA THR A 600 1.33 -41.26 -38.71
C THR A 600 0.86 -40.24 -37.68
N LEU A 601 -0.05 -40.66 -36.80
CA LEU A 601 -0.47 -39.92 -35.61
C LEU A 601 -0.55 -40.83 -34.38
N LEU A 602 -0.39 -40.23 -33.21
CA LEU A 602 -0.49 -40.88 -31.91
C LEU A 602 -1.31 -40.02 -30.95
N MET A 603 -2.13 -40.67 -30.14
CA MET A 603 -3.00 -40.04 -29.15
C MET A 603 -3.19 -41.02 -27.99
N GLY A 604 -3.13 -40.54 -26.75
CA GLY A 604 -3.13 -41.39 -25.56
C GLY A 604 -2.83 -40.60 -24.28
N SER A 605 -2.49 -41.30 -23.21
CA SER A 605 -1.93 -40.69 -22.01
C SER A 605 -0.55 -40.11 -22.30
N ALA A 606 -0.20 -39.02 -21.63
CA ALA A 606 1.11 -38.38 -21.75
C ALA A 606 2.27 -39.35 -21.40
N THR A 607 1.99 -40.31 -20.52
CA THR A 607 2.94 -41.32 -20.03
C THR A 607 2.98 -42.60 -20.87
N ASP A 608 2.16 -42.72 -21.91
CA ASP A 608 2.15 -43.92 -22.77
C ASP A 608 3.47 -44.01 -23.55
N HIS A 609 4.08 -45.20 -23.57
CA HIS A 609 5.37 -45.43 -24.22
C HIS A 609 5.19 -45.97 -25.64
N TYR A 610 6.03 -45.49 -26.55
CA TYR A 610 6.06 -45.94 -27.93
C TYR A 610 7.49 -46.21 -28.39
N LEU A 611 7.68 -47.30 -29.11
CA LEU A 611 8.87 -47.59 -29.88
C LEU A 611 8.82 -46.80 -31.19
N LEU A 612 9.77 -45.88 -31.35
CA LEU A 612 10.01 -45.15 -32.58
C LEU A 612 11.20 -45.74 -33.29
N ALA A 613 11.06 -46.09 -34.57
CA ALA A 613 12.13 -46.71 -35.33
C ALA A 613 12.16 -46.23 -36.78
N SER A 614 13.27 -46.51 -37.46
CA SER A 614 13.48 -46.30 -38.89
C SER A 614 13.85 -47.61 -39.58
N ASN A 615 13.59 -47.69 -40.88
CA ASN A 615 14.02 -48.83 -41.70
C ASN A 615 15.56 -48.95 -41.86
N ALA A 616 16.33 -48.00 -41.32
CA ALA A 616 17.78 -48.08 -41.21
C ALA A 616 18.25 -48.93 -40.02
N GLY A 617 17.33 -49.49 -39.23
CA GLY A 617 17.63 -50.37 -38.10
C GLY A 617 17.85 -49.67 -36.77
N PHE A 618 17.62 -48.36 -36.68
CA PHE A 618 17.75 -47.57 -35.46
C PHE A 618 16.39 -47.15 -34.92
N GLY A 619 16.22 -47.22 -33.60
CA GLY A 619 15.03 -46.79 -32.89
C GLY A 619 15.25 -46.63 -31.39
N PHE A 620 14.27 -46.05 -30.69
CA PHE A 620 14.27 -45.88 -29.24
C PHE A 620 12.84 -45.84 -28.70
N VAL A 621 12.67 -46.16 -27.42
CA VAL A 621 11.40 -46.03 -26.70
C VAL A 621 11.30 -44.65 -26.06
N THR A 622 10.16 -44.00 -26.16
CA THR A 622 9.91 -42.71 -25.51
C THR A 622 8.45 -42.55 -25.10
N ALA A 623 8.20 -41.77 -24.05
CA ALA A 623 6.85 -41.37 -23.66
C ALA A 623 6.22 -40.40 -24.67
N LEU A 624 4.90 -40.45 -24.82
CA LEU A 624 4.15 -39.63 -25.76
C LEU A 624 4.32 -38.13 -25.51
N GLU A 625 4.46 -37.70 -24.25
CA GLU A 625 4.70 -36.29 -23.89
C GLU A 625 5.96 -35.70 -24.53
N ASN A 626 6.98 -36.53 -24.78
CA ASN A 626 8.23 -36.10 -25.40
C ASN A 626 8.06 -35.76 -26.89
N MET A 627 6.93 -36.14 -27.50
CA MET A 627 6.60 -35.83 -28.89
C MET A 627 5.85 -34.50 -29.05
N TYR A 628 5.43 -33.87 -27.95
CA TYR A 628 4.67 -32.63 -28.00
C TYR A 628 5.57 -31.41 -28.22
N THR A 629 5.09 -30.49 -29.06
CA THR A 629 5.76 -29.23 -29.35
C THR A 629 4.77 -28.15 -29.79
N LYS A 630 4.97 -26.94 -29.28
CA LYS A 630 4.21 -25.75 -29.71
C LYS A 630 4.81 -25.08 -30.96
N ASN A 631 5.99 -25.51 -31.41
CA ASN A 631 6.66 -24.92 -32.57
C ASN A 631 6.01 -25.38 -33.88
N ARG A 632 5.61 -24.44 -34.75
CA ARG A 632 5.04 -24.74 -36.07
C ARG A 632 6.00 -25.51 -36.99
N ALA A 633 7.31 -25.36 -36.81
CA ALA A 633 8.31 -26.13 -37.53
C ALA A 633 8.48 -27.57 -37.00
N GLY A 634 7.78 -27.95 -35.93
CA GLY A 634 7.90 -29.25 -35.28
C GLY A 634 9.19 -29.40 -34.47
N LYS A 635 9.36 -30.58 -33.87
CA LYS A 635 10.54 -30.99 -33.08
C LYS A 635 11.24 -32.12 -33.82
N ALA A 636 12.55 -32.06 -33.96
CA ALA A 636 13.33 -33.20 -34.46
C ALA A 636 13.23 -34.34 -33.43
N LEU A 637 12.64 -35.47 -33.83
CA LEU A 637 12.38 -36.61 -32.94
C LEU A 637 13.22 -37.82 -33.36
N LEU A 638 13.20 -38.17 -34.64
CA LEU A 638 14.03 -39.20 -35.27
C LEU A 638 14.99 -38.53 -36.26
N THR A 639 16.28 -38.83 -36.17
CA THR A 639 17.24 -38.46 -37.20
C THR A 639 17.37 -39.58 -38.21
N LEU A 640 17.00 -39.31 -39.45
CA LEU A 640 16.97 -40.32 -40.52
C LEU A 640 18.23 -40.23 -41.41
N PRO A 641 18.95 -41.34 -41.63
CA PRO A 641 19.94 -41.44 -42.70
C PRO A 641 19.32 -41.18 -44.08
N LYS A 642 20.16 -40.85 -45.07
CA LYS A 642 19.69 -40.56 -46.44
C LYS A 642 18.95 -41.76 -47.03
N GLY A 643 17.68 -41.58 -47.41
CA GLY A 643 16.83 -42.62 -47.99
C GLY A 643 16.10 -43.50 -46.96
N ALA A 644 16.35 -43.30 -45.66
CA ALA A 644 15.63 -43.99 -44.61
C ALA A 644 14.22 -43.41 -44.42
N GLN A 645 13.30 -44.25 -43.93
CA GLN A 645 11.91 -43.91 -43.66
C GLN A 645 11.56 -44.23 -42.20
N VAL A 646 10.66 -43.43 -41.64
CA VAL A 646 10.07 -43.69 -40.32
C VAL A 646 9.19 -44.94 -40.42
N LEU A 647 9.37 -45.88 -39.50
CA LEU A 647 8.47 -47.03 -39.35
C LEU A 647 7.26 -46.65 -38.50
N PRO A 648 6.10 -47.30 -38.68
CA PRO A 648 4.94 -47.09 -37.81
C PRO A 648 5.32 -47.27 -36.34
N PRO A 649 5.06 -46.29 -35.46
CA PRO A 649 5.30 -46.43 -34.03
C PRO A 649 4.53 -47.60 -33.45
N VAL A 650 5.16 -48.33 -32.53
CA VAL A 650 4.55 -49.47 -31.84
C VAL A 650 4.35 -49.10 -30.38
N ALA A 651 3.14 -49.30 -29.85
CA ALA A 651 2.87 -49.08 -28.43
C ALA A 651 3.66 -50.10 -27.59
N VAL A 652 4.24 -49.63 -26.49
CA VAL A 652 4.96 -50.46 -25.52
C VAL A 652 4.20 -50.36 -24.20
N HIS A 653 3.53 -51.44 -23.78
CA HIS A 653 2.71 -51.41 -22.56
C HIS A 653 3.55 -51.73 -21.33
N ASP A 654 4.42 -52.73 -21.42
CA ASP A 654 5.38 -53.08 -20.37
C ASP A 654 6.78 -53.32 -20.94
N PRO A 655 7.70 -52.34 -20.81
CA PRO A 655 9.07 -52.46 -21.29
C PRO A 655 9.88 -53.60 -20.67
N ALA A 656 9.47 -54.13 -19.50
CA ALA A 656 10.19 -55.20 -18.80
C ALA A 656 9.80 -56.61 -19.28
N GLU A 657 8.56 -56.77 -19.76
CA GLU A 657 7.99 -58.08 -20.12
C GLU A 657 7.84 -58.26 -21.65
N GLU A 658 7.75 -57.17 -22.42
CA GLU A 658 7.58 -57.24 -23.87
C GLU A 658 8.90 -57.53 -24.62
N GLN A 659 8.81 -58.37 -25.66
CA GLN A 659 9.93 -58.69 -26.54
C GLN A 659 9.82 -57.91 -27.86
N LEU A 660 10.94 -57.35 -28.32
CA LEU A 660 11.02 -56.66 -29.60
C LEU A 660 11.44 -57.63 -30.71
N ALA A 661 10.58 -57.79 -31.72
CA ALA A 661 10.90 -58.55 -32.93
C ALA A 661 11.25 -57.59 -34.07
N ALA A 662 12.44 -57.76 -34.65
CA ALA A 662 12.87 -57.05 -35.85
C ALA A 662 12.95 -58.05 -37.01
N ALA A 663 12.24 -57.75 -38.11
CA ALA A 663 12.28 -58.52 -39.34
C ALA A 663 12.95 -57.68 -40.45
N THR A 664 13.85 -58.32 -41.21
CA THR A 664 14.48 -57.75 -42.40
C THR A 664 14.18 -58.65 -43.60
N SER A 665 13.99 -58.05 -44.77
CA SER A 665 13.87 -58.74 -46.05
C SER A 665 15.23 -59.22 -46.57
#